data_AF-A0A8J4BT44-F1
#
_entry.id   AF-A0A8J4BT44-F1
#
_cell.length_a   1.000
_cell.length_b   1.000
_cell.length_c   1.000
_cell.angle_alpha   90.00
_cell.angle_beta   90.00
_cell.angle_gamma   90.00
#
_symmetry.space_group_name_H-M   'P 1'
#
loop_
_entity.id
_entity.type
_entity.pdbx_description
1 polymer ?
#
loop_
_entity_poly.entity_id
_entity_poly.type
_entity_poly.pdbx_seq_one_letter_code
_entity_poly.pdbx_strand_id
1 'polypeptide(L)'
;MMALPTNCYTRSRRTFGLLPYPWQRQFSVSDHTFGLFLVPFLLALDGAFAASPPLKPSNEGAVQSIFMAGKLQYRTTWPKGTWLLTSINGTNSSYTLPYQPIDVTSGSQIAPGRAILLTCFLPNNTTTKCSNITNAKTYLAPAFIPSANVILRVLVMVVSLTRSRECNGRGGASVTEVQNAFLEPNGHMNFFANCSYRRMIFDRQNFTVVSTNIPCSAEITTKCNLDYVVDKATGRLPDGIQIGSYSHWVYVLPEGLEGACGAWGIADIPGWKSWYFPAGNGVGIFSKGTVMQEMLHNFGMYHGYGLRDVEYGDSSTAMGTGNSCPSAPELWRLGWAMPLAQLNSSTFPMATYKNFILPATHLGPEGVMIKIQPEWLGTNYTKNLYLALRVKAAGDKDLSEAFNGKLHIHELNSAIDNNFIAEGDPKSNFIIAAPPSSGPVHTSYLLQYRLHLLIGAFDSKTSTIMVTMCRFVNGPDECAFATPPSQQSPPSPTPPSPSPPPSPTPPSPTPPIPAPPPPPKPLPSPPSALPPLLPSPPPPLPPSPLPPQPPPQSQSQPPSPPSPPPPSPPPPPPRPPPPLTARSPPTPTPRPPPPSPPPPPPPSPPPPPPPSPPPPTPPSPPPPTPPSPPPPPSPSPPPPPTPSPRPPTPSTPRSPPSPRPPPLAEYNEPMCGDALELLNQFEYENDVVSPTDPWGSPSKWMQDWICRARAYFLSPAQVSYLDTLFYMNENYSPIHPWDSPSLYLRQWIAMMRATLQQDDY
;
A
#
# COMPACT_ATOMS: atom_id res chain seq x y z
N MET A 1 51.27 12.60 41.91
CA MET A 1 51.28 13.19 43.26
C MET A 1 49.91 13.81 43.53
N MET A 2 49.11 13.12 44.32
CA MET A 2 48.08 13.57 45.29
C MET A 2 46.93 12.58 45.31
N ALA A 3 46.59 12.22 46.54
CA ALA A 3 45.87 11.03 46.95
C ALA A 3 44.35 11.27 47.11
N LEU A 4 43.60 10.15 47.03
CA LEU A 4 42.37 9.72 47.74
C LEU A 4 41.73 10.70 48.76
N PRO A 5 40.39 10.67 49.06
CA PRO A 5 39.59 9.44 49.17
C PRO A 5 38.06 9.49 48.88
N THR A 6 37.50 8.28 48.92
CA THR A 6 36.13 7.86 49.24
C THR A 6 35.47 8.54 50.46
N ASN A 7 34.17 8.86 50.40
CA ASN A 7 33.18 8.43 51.41
C ASN A 7 31.70 8.75 51.09
N CYS A 8 30.87 7.85 51.63
CA CYS A 8 29.41 7.64 51.57
C CYS A 8 28.49 8.84 51.87
N TYR A 9 27.25 8.79 51.38
CA TYR A 9 26.06 9.11 52.19
C TYR A 9 24.81 8.33 51.76
N THR A 10 24.02 7.95 52.78
CA THR A 10 22.85 7.07 52.75
C THR A 10 21.53 7.83 52.87
N ARG A 11 20.46 7.22 52.30
CA ARG A 11 19.04 7.20 52.73
C ARG A 11 18.15 8.46 52.55
N SER A 12 17.06 8.29 51.81
CA SER A 12 15.71 8.67 52.27
C SER A 12 14.63 7.91 51.49
N ARG A 13 13.80 7.14 52.20
CA ARG A 13 12.55 6.54 51.69
C ARG A 13 11.44 7.62 51.72
N ARG A 14 10.75 7.82 50.60
CA ARG A 14 9.35 8.27 50.62
C ARG A 14 8.52 7.37 49.71
N THR A 15 7.56 6.72 50.34
CA THR A 15 6.44 5.99 49.75
C THR A 15 5.43 6.98 49.15
N PHE A 16 5.11 6.79 47.87
CA PHE A 16 3.82 7.20 47.30
C PHE A 16 3.33 6.04 46.43
N GLY A 17 2.15 5.52 46.75
CA GLY A 17 1.49 4.48 45.98
C GLY A 17 0.60 5.08 44.91
N LEU A 18 0.73 4.61 43.67
CA LEU A 18 -0.26 4.69 42.61
C LEU A 18 -0.19 3.42 41.75
N LEU A 19 -1.36 3.02 41.26
CA LEU A 19 -1.75 1.73 40.68
C LEU A 19 -0.99 1.37 39.37
N PRO A 20 -0.75 0.07 39.07
CA PRO A 20 -0.07 -0.34 37.84
C PRO A 20 -1.02 -0.56 36.65
N TYR A 21 -0.61 -0.05 35.48
CA TYR A 21 -1.03 -0.52 34.17
C TYR A 21 -0.35 -1.87 33.84
N PRO A 22 -1.01 -2.84 33.18
CA PRO A 22 -0.40 -4.12 32.87
C PRO A 22 0.39 -4.08 31.55
N TRP A 23 1.68 -4.44 31.64
CA TRP A 23 2.57 -4.72 30.51
C TRP A 23 2.44 -6.16 30.01
N GLN A 24 2.67 -6.31 28.70
CA GLN A 24 2.84 -7.57 27.97
C GLN A 24 3.96 -8.43 28.58
N ARG A 25 3.68 -9.72 28.85
CA ARG A 25 4.71 -10.75 29.04
C ARG A 25 4.93 -11.46 27.72
N GLN A 26 6.11 -11.33 27.14
CA GLN A 26 6.64 -12.31 26.19
C GLN A 26 7.35 -13.41 27.00
N PHE A 27 6.91 -14.65 26.81
CA PHE A 27 7.63 -15.83 27.30
C PHE A 27 8.78 -16.13 26.33
N SER A 28 10.02 -16.01 26.81
CA SER A 28 11.19 -16.58 26.15
C SER A 28 11.38 -18.01 26.68
N VAL A 29 11.21 -18.99 25.81
CA VAL A 29 11.58 -20.39 26.08
C VAL A 29 13.06 -20.53 25.71
N SER A 30 13.92 -20.70 26.71
CA SER A 30 15.33 -21.05 26.53
C SER A 30 15.51 -22.54 26.77
N ASP A 31 15.77 -23.29 25.70
CA ASP A 31 16.29 -24.66 25.77
C ASP A 31 17.82 -24.62 25.78
N HIS A 32 18.43 -25.21 26.83
CA HIS A 32 19.48 -26.23 26.77
C HIS A 32 20.29 -26.27 28.07
N THR A 33 20.25 -27.40 28.77
CA THR A 33 21.47 -27.98 29.35
C THR A 33 21.33 -29.50 29.43
N PHE A 34 22.14 -30.20 28.61
CA PHE A 34 22.39 -31.63 28.69
C PHE A 34 23.36 -31.89 29.85
N GLY A 35 23.03 -32.82 30.75
CA GLY A 35 23.94 -33.37 31.74
C GLY A 35 23.81 -34.88 31.78
N LEU A 36 24.82 -35.59 31.23
CA LEU A 36 25.00 -37.03 31.39
C LEU A 36 25.29 -37.38 32.85
N PHE A 37 24.63 -38.40 33.40
CA PHE A 37 25.23 -39.38 34.33
C PHE A 37 24.55 -40.74 34.18
N LEU A 38 25.37 -41.78 34.44
CA LEU A 38 25.22 -43.20 34.14
C LEU A 38 24.66 -44.00 35.36
N VAL A 39 24.03 -45.17 35.06
CA VAL A 39 24.08 -46.47 35.82
C VAL A 39 23.01 -46.70 36.93
N PRO A 40 22.54 -47.96 37.23
CA PRO A 40 21.22 -48.50 36.84
C PRO A 40 20.50 -49.20 38.05
N PHE A 41 19.65 -50.23 37.80
CA PHE A 41 18.96 -51.15 38.75
C PHE A 41 17.63 -50.66 39.37
N LEU A 42 16.47 -51.22 38.99
CA LEU A 42 15.88 -52.46 39.54
C LEU A 42 14.48 -52.75 38.95
N LEU A 43 14.18 -54.05 38.95
CA LEU A 43 13.01 -54.77 38.44
C LEU A 43 11.72 -54.56 39.27
N ALA A 44 10.61 -54.75 38.54
CA ALA A 44 9.36 -55.40 38.92
C ALA A 44 8.45 -54.75 39.98
N LEU A 45 7.21 -54.45 39.57
CA LEU A 45 6.02 -55.09 40.12
C LEU A 45 4.82 -54.91 39.18
N ASP A 46 4.26 -56.05 38.79
CA ASP A 46 3.01 -56.22 38.04
C ASP A 46 1.81 -55.63 38.78
N GLY A 47 0.89 -55.02 38.03
CA GLY A 47 -0.37 -54.48 38.55
C GLY A 47 -1.42 -54.29 37.46
N ALA A 48 -2.14 -55.38 37.16
CA ALA A 48 -3.49 -55.47 36.59
C ALA A 48 -4.04 -54.26 35.80
N PHE A 49 -3.98 -54.34 34.47
CA PHE A 49 -4.85 -53.55 33.59
C PHE A 49 -6.25 -54.20 33.51
N ALA A 50 -7.23 -53.56 34.14
CA ALA A 50 -8.63 -53.78 33.81
C ALA A 50 -8.91 -53.20 32.41
N ALA A 51 -9.35 -54.05 31.49
CA ALA A 51 -9.76 -53.66 30.14
C ALA A 51 -10.91 -52.64 30.23
N SER A 52 -10.63 -51.40 29.79
CA SER A 52 -11.69 -50.43 29.52
C SER A 52 -12.54 -50.93 28.35
N PRO A 53 -13.88 -50.81 28.40
CA PRO A 53 -14.72 -51.20 27.29
C PRO A 53 -14.36 -50.39 26.03
N PRO A 54 -14.45 -50.98 24.82
CA PRO A 54 -14.12 -50.28 23.58
C PRO A 54 -14.99 -49.03 23.47
N LEU A 55 -14.33 -47.87 23.42
CA LEU A 55 -14.98 -46.60 23.10
C LEU A 55 -15.78 -46.81 21.81
N LYS A 56 -17.09 -46.58 21.88
CA LYS A 56 -17.95 -46.51 20.69
C LYS A 56 -17.26 -45.58 19.68
N PRO A 57 -17.12 -45.96 18.39
CA PRO A 57 -16.63 -45.05 17.38
C PRO A 57 -17.51 -43.80 17.47
N SER A 58 -16.92 -42.68 17.89
CA SER A 58 -17.57 -41.38 17.80
C SER A 58 -17.99 -41.24 16.34
N ASN A 59 -19.25 -40.90 16.09
CA ASN A 59 -19.72 -40.50 14.78
C ASN A 59 -18.89 -39.29 14.34
N GLU A 60 -17.72 -39.54 13.75
CA GLU A 60 -16.96 -38.55 13.00
C GLU A 60 -17.89 -38.13 11.87
N GLY A 61 -18.50 -36.96 12.03
CA GLY A 61 -19.40 -36.40 11.03
C GLY A 61 -18.71 -36.47 9.67
N ALA A 62 -19.38 -37.09 8.70
CA ALA A 62 -18.82 -37.31 7.38
C ALA A 62 -18.29 -35.98 6.82
N VAL A 63 -16.97 -35.89 6.64
CA VAL A 63 -16.33 -34.72 6.05
C VAL A 63 -16.84 -34.58 4.62
N GLN A 64 -17.52 -33.49 4.32
CA GLN A 64 -18.03 -33.24 2.97
C GLN A 64 -16.93 -32.62 2.13
N SER A 65 -16.64 -33.18 0.95
CA SER A 65 -15.82 -32.53 -0.06
C SER A 65 -16.71 -31.83 -1.08
N ILE A 66 -16.35 -30.60 -1.43
CA ILE A 66 -17.04 -29.82 -2.46
C ILE A 66 -16.01 -29.28 -3.46
N PHE A 67 -16.35 -29.34 -4.75
CA PHE A 67 -15.57 -28.70 -5.79
C PHE A 67 -16.06 -27.26 -5.98
N MET A 68 -15.12 -26.31 -5.96
CA MET A 68 -15.44 -24.88 -6.00
C MET A 68 -14.62 -24.17 -7.06
N ALA A 69 -15.25 -23.18 -7.70
CA ALA A 69 -14.62 -22.21 -8.58
C ALA A 69 -14.82 -20.82 -7.99
N GLY A 70 -13.77 -20.02 -7.93
CA GLY A 70 -13.88 -18.68 -7.37
C GLY A 70 -12.64 -17.82 -7.61
N LYS A 71 -12.73 -16.57 -7.19
CA LYS A 71 -11.61 -15.64 -7.13
C LYS A 71 -10.93 -15.78 -5.78
N LEU A 72 -9.64 -16.10 -5.80
CA LEU A 72 -8.80 -16.12 -4.61
C LEU A 72 -8.61 -14.69 -4.11
N GLN A 73 -8.77 -14.47 -2.81
CA GLN A 73 -8.52 -13.20 -2.15
C GLN A 73 -7.70 -13.44 -0.88
N TYR A 74 -7.00 -12.40 -0.44
CA TYR A 74 -6.27 -12.38 0.80
C TYR A 74 -6.78 -11.24 1.67
N ARG A 75 -7.24 -11.53 2.87
CA ARG A 75 -7.67 -10.52 3.85
C ARG A 75 -6.52 -10.20 4.79
N THR A 76 -6.20 -8.93 4.98
CA THR A 76 -5.03 -8.42 5.72
C THR A 76 -5.11 -8.57 7.26
N THR A 77 -5.76 -9.63 7.78
CA THR A 77 -5.86 -9.86 9.22
C THR A 77 -4.51 -10.16 9.87
N TRP A 78 -4.21 -9.56 11.03
CA TRP A 78 -3.00 -9.86 11.80
C TRP A 78 -3.20 -11.09 12.72
N PRO A 79 -2.18 -11.94 12.99
CA PRO A 79 -0.80 -11.90 12.49
C PRO A 79 -0.56 -12.63 11.17
N LYS A 80 -1.54 -13.40 10.71
CA LYS A 80 -1.46 -14.17 9.47
C LYS A 80 -2.77 -13.93 8.76
N GLY A 81 -2.75 -13.19 7.65
CA GLY A 81 -3.95 -12.87 6.90
C GLY A 81 -4.80 -14.10 6.55
N THR A 82 -6.05 -13.86 6.19
CA THR A 82 -7.02 -14.91 5.94
C THR A 82 -7.19 -15.10 4.44
N TRP A 83 -6.99 -16.33 3.95
CA TRP A 83 -7.25 -16.66 2.54
C TRP A 83 -8.73 -16.94 2.31
N LEU A 84 -9.27 -16.40 1.23
CA LEU A 84 -10.68 -16.50 0.89
C LEU A 84 -10.85 -16.95 -0.56
N LEU A 85 -11.87 -17.77 -0.82
CA LEU A 85 -12.35 -18.05 -2.17
C LEU A 85 -13.75 -17.46 -2.31
N THR A 86 -13.89 -16.41 -3.12
CA THR A 86 -15.18 -15.77 -3.36
C THR A 86 -15.76 -16.25 -4.68
N SER A 87 -17.02 -16.68 -4.66
CA SER A 87 -17.71 -17.21 -5.84
C SER A 87 -17.76 -16.16 -6.96
N ILE A 88 -17.44 -16.59 -8.18
CA ILE A 88 -17.51 -15.73 -9.38
C ILE A 88 -18.95 -15.55 -9.86
N ASN A 89 -19.87 -16.40 -9.41
CA ASN A 89 -21.28 -16.38 -9.83
C ASN A 89 -22.11 -15.25 -9.20
N GLY A 90 -21.47 -14.25 -8.59
CA GLY A 90 -22.15 -13.08 -8.02
C GLY A 90 -22.92 -13.33 -6.72
N THR A 91 -22.86 -14.54 -6.17
CA THR A 91 -23.57 -14.91 -4.92
C THR A 91 -22.97 -14.27 -3.65
N ASN A 92 -21.90 -13.48 -3.77
CA ASN A 92 -21.15 -12.86 -2.67
C ASN A 92 -20.72 -13.83 -1.55
N SER A 93 -20.81 -15.13 -1.77
CA SER A 93 -20.38 -16.16 -0.84
C SER A 93 -18.86 -16.29 -0.90
N SER A 94 -18.23 -16.22 0.27
CA SER A 94 -16.79 -16.38 0.46
C SER A 94 -16.53 -17.59 1.35
N TYR A 95 -15.55 -18.40 0.97
CA TYR A 95 -15.09 -19.54 1.75
C TYR A 95 -13.71 -19.24 2.35
N THR A 96 -13.57 -19.42 3.67
CA THR A 96 -12.28 -19.29 4.33
C THR A 96 -11.42 -20.51 4.05
N LEU A 97 -10.21 -20.29 3.55
CA LEU A 97 -9.23 -21.33 3.26
C LEU A 97 -8.22 -21.44 4.42
N PRO A 98 -7.72 -22.64 4.74
CA PRO A 98 -6.80 -22.86 5.84
C PRO A 98 -5.38 -22.35 5.56
N TYR A 99 -5.00 -22.20 4.28
CA TYR A 99 -3.69 -21.75 3.83
C TYR A 99 -3.74 -21.24 2.39
N GLN A 100 -2.65 -20.61 1.93
CA GLN A 100 -2.52 -20.17 0.54
C GLN A 100 -2.51 -21.39 -0.40
N PRO A 101 -3.41 -21.45 -1.39
CA PRO A 101 -3.42 -22.54 -2.35
C PRO A 101 -2.11 -22.63 -3.16
N ILE A 102 -1.68 -23.85 -3.46
CA ILE A 102 -0.56 -24.15 -4.37
C ILE A 102 -1.14 -24.69 -5.67
N ASP A 103 -0.74 -24.11 -6.80
CA ASP A 103 -1.19 -24.59 -8.11
C ASP A 103 -0.59 -25.96 -8.39
N VAL A 104 -1.44 -26.98 -8.51
CA VAL A 104 -1.00 -28.37 -8.71
C VAL A 104 -0.26 -28.61 -10.02
N THR A 105 -0.37 -27.69 -10.99
CA THR A 105 0.33 -27.80 -12.28
C THR A 105 1.74 -27.24 -12.20
N SER A 106 1.92 -26.09 -11.52
CA SER A 106 3.21 -25.40 -11.44
C SER A 106 3.99 -25.65 -10.16
N GLY A 107 3.34 -26.17 -9.11
CA GLY A 107 3.90 -26.28 -7.77
C GLY A 107 4.10 -24.93 -7.05
N SER A 108 3.69 -23.82 -7.65
CA SER A 108 3.87 -22.47 -7.09
C SER A 108 2.66 -22.02 -6.27
N GLN A 109 2.88 -21.18 -5.27
CA GLN A 109 1.80 -20.53 -4.53
C GLN A 109 0.97 -19.64 -5.47
N ILE A 110 -0.36 -19.67 -5.33
CA ILE A 110 -1.26 -18.84 -6.14
C ILE A 110 -1.44 -17.49 -5.46
N ALA A 111 -1.12 -16.39 -6.17
CA ALA A 111 -1.33 -15.05 -5.67
C ALA A 111 -2.84 -14.69 -5.59
N PRO A 112 -3.24 -13.76 -4.71
CA PRO A 112 -4.61 -13.26 -4.67
C PRO A 112 -5.00 -12.60 -6.00
N GLY A 113 -6.30 -12.59 -6.29
CA GLY A 113 -6.90 -12.03 -7.50
C GLY A 113 -7.15 -13.04 -8.62
N ARG A 114 -6.58 -14.25 -8.52
CA ARG A 114 -6.69 -15.30 -9.54
C ARG A 114 -8.01 -16.04 -9.45
N ALA A 115 -8.56 -16.42 -10.61
CA ALA A 115 -9.65 -17.39 -10.65
C ALA A 115 -9.07 -18.80 -10.54
N ILE A 116 -9.49 -19.53 -9.50
CA ILE A 116 -9.01 -20.88 -9.21
C ILE A 116 -10.16 -21.88 -9.07
N LEU A 117 -9.86 -23.12 -9.40
CA LEU A 117 -10.64 -24.30 -9.06
C LEU A 117 -9.95 -24.98 -7.89
N LEU A 118 -10.70 -25.45 -6.89
CA LEU A 118 -10.15 -26.29 -5.81
C LEU A 118 -11.22 -27.24 -5.25
N THR A 119 -10.77 -28.27 -4.54
CA THR A 119 -11.61 -29.09 -3.68
C THR A 119 -11.47 -28.59 -2.24
N CYS A 120 -12.58 -28.22 -1.59
CA CYS A 120 -12.62 -27.83 -0.19
C CYS A 120 -13.29 -28.92 0.64
N PHE A 121 -12.71 -29.21 1.80
CA PHE A 121 -13.27 -30.13 2.77
C PHE A 121 -13.95 -29.32 3.87
N LEU A 122 -15.27 -29.48 4.01
CA LEU A 122 -16.05 -28.81 5.02
C LEU A 122 -16.32 -29.77 6.20
N PRO A 123 -16.12 -29.31 7.45
CA PRO A 123 -16.54 -30.07 8.63
C PRO A 123 -18.04 -30.40 8.67
N ASN A 124 -18.87 -29.57 8.04
CA ASN A 124 -20.32 -29.74 7.91
C ASN A 124 -20.86 -28.84 6.78
N ASN A 125 -22.10 -29.06 6.36
CA ASN A 125 -22.68 -28.39 5.20
C ASN A 125 -23.07 -26.92 5.46
N THR A 126 -22.98 -26.44 6.70
CA THR A 126 -23.39 -25.09 7.10
C THR A 126 -22.23 -24.13 7.28
N THR A 127 -21.00 -24.62 7.31
CA THR A 127 -19.80 -23.80 7.43
C THR A 127 -19.26 -23.37 6.07
N THR A 128 -18.76 -22.15 5.99
CA THR A 128 -17.98 -21.64 4.85
C THR A 128 -16.48 -21.77 5.08
N LYS A 129 -16.05 -22.42 6.16
CA LYS A 129 -14.64 -22.62 6.50
C LYS A 129 -14.17 -24.00 6.06
N CYS A 130 -13.23 -24.02 5.12
CA CYS A 130 -12.54 -25.24 4.71
C CYS A 130 -11.60 -25.71 5.82
N SER A 131 -11.70 -26.98 6.23
CA SER A 131 -10.72 -27.64 7.10
C SER A 131 -9.45 -28.01 6.32
N ASN A 132 -9.59 -28.34 5.03
CA ASN A 132 -8.49 -28.61 4.12
C ASN A 132 -8.87 -28.20 2.69
N ILE A 133 -7.87 -28.03 1.82
CA ILE A 133 -8.04 -27.81 0.38
C ILE A 133 -7.12 -28.72 -0.42
N THR A 134 -7.54 -29.16 -1.61
CA THR A 134 -6.72 -29.91 -2.56
C THR A 134 -7.04 -29.52 -4.01
N ASN A 135 -6.24 -29.98 -4.97
CA ASN A 135 -6.48 -29.80 -6.40
C ASN A 135 -6.63 -28.33 -6.83
N ALA A 136 -5.95 -27.41 -6.14
CA ALA A 136 -6.01 -26.00 -6.47
C ALA A 136 -5.32 -25.75 -7.82
N LYS A 137 -6.02 -25.11 -8.76
CA LYS A 137 -5.50 -24.83 -10.09
C LYS A 137 -6.02 -23.50 -10.60
N THR A 138 -5.13 -22.67 -11.13
CA THR A 138 -5.51 -21.47 -11.89
C THR A 138 -6.13 -21.87 -13.22
N TYR A 139 -7.28 -21.30 -13.56
CA TYR A 139 -7.97 -21.62 -14.83
C TYR A 139 -8.27 -20.40 -15.70
N LEU A 140 -8.07 -19.19 -15.18
CA LEU A 140 -8.08 -17.95 -15.95
C LEU A 140 -6.90 -17.09 -15.54
N ALA A 141 -6.31 -16.38 -16.52
CA ALA A 141 -5.34 -15.31 -16.27
C ALA A 141 -5.90 -14.28 -15.27
N PRO A 142 -5.06 -13.62 -14.45
CA PRO A 142 -5.57 -12.54 -13.62
C PRO A 142 -6.08 -11.44 -14.54
N ALA A 143 -7.31 -11.01 -14.34
CA ALA A 143 -7.77 -9.80 -15.00
C ALA A 143 -7.03 -8.61 -14.37
N PHE A 144 -6.51 -7.72 -15.22
CA PHE A 144 -6.07 -6.40 -14.77
C PHE A 144 -7.22 -5.75 -13.99
N ILE A 145 -6.94 -5.23 -12.80
CA ILE A 145 -7.94 -4.56 -11.98
C ILE A 145 -7.87 -3.07 -12.32
N PRO A 146 -8.87 -2.52 -13.02
CA PRO A 146 -8.84 -1.11 -13.36
C PRO A 146 -8.87 -0.28 -12.08
N SER A 147 -7.86 0.54 -11.89
CA SER A 147 -7.71 1.46 -10.77
C SER A 147 -7.68 2.93 -11.23
N ALA A 148 -7.59 3.16 -12.54
CA ALA A 148 -7.73 4.47 -13.17
C ALA A 148 -9.12 4.64 -13.81
N ASN A 149 -9.61 5.87 -13.78
CA ASN A 149 -10.94 6.29 -14.21
C ASN A 149 -12.08 5.52 -13.51
N VAL A 150 -11.91 5.26 -12.21
CA VAL A 150 -12.86 4.51 -11.38
C VAL A 150 -13.75 5.48 -10.60
N ILE A 151 -15.06 5.20 -10.60
CA ILE A 151 -16.05 5.87 -9.77
C ILE A 151 -16.47 4.92 -8.65
N LEU A 152 -16.15 5.28 -7.40
CA LEU A 152 -16.44 4.50 -6.21
C LEU A 152 -17.83 4.87 -5.68
N ARG A 153 -18.79 3.94 -5.81
CA ARG A 153 -20.07 3.97 -5.08
C ARG A 153 -19.88 3.19 -3.79
N VAL A 154 -19.97 3.85 -2.64
CA VAL A 154 -19.54 3.27 -1.36
C VAL A 154 -20.67 3.29 -0.34
N LEU A 155 -20.93 2.11 0.25
CA LEU A 155 -21.80 1.95 1.40
C LEU A 155 -20.94 1.78 2.65
N VAL A 156 -21.10 2.67 3.62
CA VAL A 156 -20.43 2.60 4.92
C VAL A 156 -21.44 2.17 5.98
N MET A 157 -21.17 1.05 6.64
CA MET A 157 -21.95 0.51 7.74
C MET A 157 -21.21 0.76 9.05
N VAL A 158 -21.74 1.67 9.85
CA VAL A 158 -21.28 1.94 11.21
C VAL A 158 -21.89 0.91 12.15
N VAL A 159 -21.06 -0.01 12.63
CA VAL A 159 -21.49 -1.17 13.39
C VAL A 159 -21.51 -0.85 14.88
N SER A 160 -22.67 -1.03 15.52
CA SER A 160 -22.82 -1.00 16.97
C SER A 160 -23.19 -2.38 17.49
N LEU A 161 -22.80 -2.70 18.73
CA LEU A 161 -23.17 -3.96 19.37
C LEU A 161 -24.34 -3.77 20.33
N THR A 162 -25.29 -4.70 20.31
CA THR A 162 -26.36 -4.72 21.32
C THR A 162 -25.79 -4.79 22.73
N ARG A 163 -26.40 -4.05 23.66
CA ARG A 163 -25.96 -4.05 25.07
C ARG A 163 -26.04 -5.46 25.67
N SER A 164 -24.90 -5.96 26.14
CA SER A 164 -24.78 -7.18 26.94
C SER A 164 -23.76 -6.95 28.06
N ARG A 165 -23.56 -7.93 28.95
CA ARG A 165 -22.55 -7.86 30.00
C ARG A 165 -21.13 -7.81 29.43
N GLU A 166 -20.90 -8.48 28.31
CA GLU A 166 -19.60 -8.60 27.64
C GLU A 166 -19.28 -7.37 26.80
N CYS A 167 -20.25 -6.88 26.04
CA CYS A 167 -20.03 -5.74 25.13
C CYS A 167 -20.31 -4.38 25.78
N ASN A 168 -21.07 -4.32 26.89
CA ASN A 168 -21.56 -3.08 27.51
C ASN A 168 -22.21 -2.08 26.54
N GLY A 169 -22.69 -2.53 25.38
CA GLY A 169 -23.21 -1.64 24.34
C GLY A 169 -22.14 -0.74 23.71
N ARG A 170 -20.90 -1.22 23.60
CA ARG A 170 -19.80 -0.53 22.90
C ARG A 170 -20.30 0.04 21.57
N GLY A 171 -20.33 1.37 21.52
CA GLY A 171 -20.45 2.12 20.29
C GLY A 171 -19.10 2.20 19.58
N GLY A 172 -19.14 2.69 18.34
CA GLY A 172 -17.97 3.21 17.66
C GLY A 172 -18.21 4.69 17.33
N ALA A 173 -17.56 5.14 16.26
CA ALA A 173 -17.89 6.42 15.64
C ALA A 173 -19.38 6.53 15.32
N SER A 174 -19.93 7.74 15.35
CA SER A 174 -21.29 8.01 14.88
C SER A 174 -21.37 8.06 13.35
N VAL A 175 -22.57 7.86 12.80
CA VAL A 175 -22.84 8.04 11.37
C VAL A 175 -22.40 9.43 10.89
N THR A 176 -22.69 10.47 11.69
CA THR A 176 -22.33 11.86 11.36
C THR A 176 -20.82 12.07 11.32
N GLU A 177 -20.07 11.56 12.30
CA GLU A 177 -18.60 11.70 12.30
C GLU A 177 -17.97 11.00 11.10
N VAL A 178 -18.42 9.78 10.78
CA VAL A 178 -17.93 9.04 9.62
C VAL A 178 -18.30 9.76 8.32
N GLN A 179 -19.54 10.24 8.21
CA GLN A 179 -19.98 11.00 7.04
C GLN A 179 -19.15 12.27 6.85
N ASN A 180 -18.84 13.00 7.92
CA ASN A 180 -17.99 14.18 7.88
C ASN A 180 -16.55 13.83 7.47
N ALA A 181 -15.99 12.75 8.02
CA ALA A 181 -14.65 12.28 7.66
C ALA A 181 -14.48 12.02 6.15
N PHE A 182 -15.53 11.57 5.46
CA PHE A 182 -15.53 11.44 4.01
C PHE A 182 -15.80 12.76 3.26
N LEU A 183 -16.83 13.51 3.67
CA LEU A 183 -17.43 14.56 2.85
C LEU A 183 -16.80 15.96 3.03
N GLU A 184 -16.17 16.22 4.17
CA GLU A 184 -15.57 17.52 4.45
C GLU A 184 -14.56 17.94 3.37
N PRO A 185 -14.29 19.26 3.20
CA PRO A 185 -13.35 19.76 2.19
C PRO A 185 -11.96 19.11 2.22
N ASN A 186 -11.59 18.58 3.38
CA ASN A 186 -10.32 17.93 3.64
C ASN A 186 -10.45 16.43 3.93
N GLY A 187 -11.65 15.87 3.79
CA GLY A 187 -11.98 14.48 4.05
C GLY A 187 -11.52 13.51 2.96
N HIS A 188 -11.83 12.24 3.18
CA HIS A 188 -11.33 11.11 2.40
C HIS A 188 -11.62 11.24 0.90
N MET A 189 -12.81 11.70 0.53
CA MET A 189 -13.17 11.80 -0.90
C MET A 189 -12.27 12.78 -1.66
N ASN A 190 -11.98 13.94 -1.07
CA ASN A 190 -11.11 14.93 -1.69
C ASN A 190 -9.66 14.48 -1.64
N PHE A 191 -9.24 13.80 -0.57
CA PHE A 191 -7.91 13.21 -0.47
C PHE A 191 -7.65 12.22 -1.61
N PHE A 192 -8.56 11.27 -1.87
CA PHE A 192 -8.45 10.34 -3.00
C PHE A 192 -8.47 11.05 -4.36
N ALA A 193 -9.39 12.02 -4.55
CA ALA A 193 -9.46 12.76 -5.80
C ALA A 193 -8.16 13.53 -6.07
N ASN A 194 -7.51 14.08 -5.04
CA ASN A 194 -6.24 14.78 -5.17
C ASN A 194 -5.08 13.82 -5.46
N CYS A 195 -4.96 12.72 -4.71
CA CYS A 195 -3.86 11.75 -4.90
C CYS A 195 -3.95 10.99 -6.22
N SER A 196 -5.16 10.79 -6.74
CA SER A 196 -5.38 10.08 -8.01
C SER A 196 -5.48 11.00 -9.22
N TYR A 197 -5.34 12.31 -9.05
CA TYR A 197 -5.59 13.30 -10.13
C TYR A 197 -6.99 13.12 -10.75
N ARG A 198 -7.98 12.82 -9.90
CA ARG A 198 -9.37 12.49 -10.25
C ARG A 198 -9.54 11.24 -11.11
N ARG A 199 -8.53 10.38 -11.19
CA ARG A 199 -8.64 9.05 -11.81
C ARG A 199 -9.34 8.05 -10.89
N MET A 200 -9.45 8.33 -9.60
CA MET A 200 -10.31 7.60 -8.68
C MET A 200 -11.12 8.60 -7.88
N ILE A 201 -12.44 8.58 -8.06
CA ILE A 201 -13.34 9.52 -7.39
C ILE A 201 -14.46 8.79 -6.69
N PHE A 202 -14.89 9.31 -5.55
CA PHE A 202 -16.11 8.85 -4.90
C PHE A 202 -17.32 9.48 -5.57
N ASP A 203 -18.33 8.65 -5.85
CA ASP A 203 -19.63 9.13 -6.25
C ASP A 203 -20.35 9.70 -5.02
N ARG A 204 -20.34 11.03 -4.88
CA ARG A 204 -21.00 11.73 -3.78
C ARG A 204 -22.51 11.49 -3.73
N GLN A 205 -23.15 11.15 -4.85
CA GLN A 205 -24.59 10.87 -4.91
C GLN A 205 -24.91 9.43 -4.49
N ASN A 206 -23.98 8.51 -4.74
CA ASN A 206 -24.10 7.10 -4.36
C ASN A 206 -23.12 6.74 -3.22
N PHE A 207 -22.96 7.68 -2.29
CA PHE A 207 -22.24 7.49 -1.03
C PHE A 207 -23.24 7.52 0.11
N THR A 208 -23.27 6.45 0.89
CA THR A 208 -24.24 6.28 1.97
C THR A 208 -23.55 5.81 3.22
N VAL A 209 -23.85 6.45 4.36
CA VAL A 209 -23.42 6.01 5.69
C VAL A 209 -24.65 5.63 6.49
N VAL A 210 -24.68 4.42 7.04
CA VAL A 210 -25.79 3.92 7.87
C VAL A 210 -25.30 3.33 9.18
N SER A 211 -26.16 3.36 10.19
CA SER A 211 -25.93 2.61 11.42
C SER A 211 -26.50 1.20 11.28
N THR A 212 -25.74 0.20 11.68
CA THR A 212 -26.20 -1.20 11.77
C THR A 212 -25.97 -1.72 13.17
N ASN A 213 -27.04 -2.06 13.88
CA ASN A 213 -26.96 -2.62 15.23
C ASN A 213 -27.02 -4.15 15.18
N ILE A 214 -25.93 -4.81 15.57
CA ILE A 214 -25.80 -6.27 15.49
C ILE A 214 -25.67 -6.91 16.88
N PRO A 215 -26.08 -8.18 17.05
CA PRO A 215 -25.96 -8.86 18.34
C PRO A 215 -24.51 -8.93 18.83
N CYS A 216 -24.30 -8.62 20.11
CA CYS A 216 -23.03 -8.88 20.78
C CYS A 216 -22.73 -10.38 20.76
N SER A 217 -21.50 -10.75 20.37
CA SER A 217 -21.06 -12.14 20.27
C SER A 217 -19.56 -12.25 20.47
N ALA A 218 -19.12 -13.37 21.06
CA ALA A 218 -17.71 -13.74 21.18
C ALA A 218 -17.03 -13.88 19.80
N GLU A 219 -17.80 -14.16 18.74
CA GLU A 219 -17.31 -14.13 17.35
C GLU A 219 -16.70 -12.78 17.01
N ILE A 220 -17.23 -11.68 17.53
CA ILE A 220 -16.73 -10.33 17.28
C ILE A 220 -15.65 -9.97 18.29
N THR A 221 -15.99 -10.01 19.58
CA THR A 221 -15.14 -9.42 20.65
C THR A 221 -13.88 -10.21 20.94
N THR A 222 -13.84 -11.49 20.60
CA THR A 222 -12.73 -12.38 20.96
C THR A 222 -12.10 -13.03 19.74
N LYS A 223 -12.89 -13.37 18.72
CA LYS A 223 -12.38 -14.06 17.52
C LYS A 223 -12.12 -13.13 16.33
N CYS A 224 -12.53 -11.87 16.40
CA CYS A 224 -12.48 -10.93 15.27
C CYS A 224 -13.03 -11.53 13.95
N ASN A 225 -14.18 -12.20 14.03
CA ASN A 225 -14.80 -12.84 12.87
C ASN A 225 -15.50 -11.78 11.98
N LEU A 226 -14.76 -11.25 11.01
CA LEU A 226 -15.24 -10.19 10.13
C LEU A 226 -16.37 -10.64 9.19
N ASP A 227 -16.42 -11.92 8.81
CA ASP A 227 -17.52 -12.46 8.01
C ASP A 227 -18.83 -12.51 8.79
N TYR A 228 -18.77 -12.79 10.10
CA TYR A 228 -19.92 -12.65 10.99
C TYR A 228 -20.43 -11.21 11.03
N VAL A 229 -19.52 -10.22 11.10
CA VAL A 229 -19.90 -8.80 11.05
C VAL A 229 -20.58 -8.46 9.72
N VAL A 230 -20.02 -8.90 8.59
CA VAL A 230 -20.59 -8.69 7.25
C VAL A 230 -22.01 -9.23 7.16
N ASP A 231 -22.22 -10.50 7.54
CA ASP A 231 -23.53 -11.16 7.53
C ASP A 231 -24.55 -10.40 8.38
N LYS A 232 -24.21 -10.10 9.63
CA LYS A 232 -25.14 -9.43 10.56
C LYS A 232 -25.40 -7.98 10.22
N ALA A 233 -24.40 -7.23 9.76
CA ALA A 233 -24.58 -5.83 9.38
C ALA A 233 -25.45 -5.73 8.11
N THR A 234 -25.18 -6.58 7.11
CA THR A 234 -25.96 -6.61 5.86
C THR A 234 -27.42 -7.00 6.12
N GLY A 235 -27.66 -8.00 6.98
CA GLY A 235 -29.02 -8.39 7.40
C GLY A 235 -29.76 -7.36 8.26
N ARG A 236 -29.12 -6.23 8.60
CA ARG A 236 -29.67 -5.12 9.40
C ARG A 236 -29.66 -3.79 8.66
N LEU A 237 -29.44 -3.81 7.35
CA LEU A 237 -29.53 -2.59 6.53
C LEU A 237 -30.95 -2.01 6.60
N PRO A 238 -31.09 -0.67 6.67
CA PRO A 238 -32.38 -0.01 6.53
C PRO A 238 -33.09 -0.37 5.22
N ASP A 239 -34.42 -0.36 5.25
CA ASP A 239 -35.26 -0.60 4.06
C ASP A 239 -34.88 0.35 2.92
N GLY A 240 -34.87 -0.18 1.69
CA GLY A 240 -34.54 0.56 0.48
C GLY A 240 -33.04 0.58 0.12
N ILE A 241 -32.14 0.18 1.02
CA ILE A 241 -30.71 0.07 0.70
C ILE A 241 -30.41 -1.28 0.06
N GLN A 242 -30.09 -1.25 -1.24
CA GLN A 242 -29.66 -2.43 -1.96
C GLN A 242 -28.12 -2.48 -2.00
N ILE A 243 -27.52 -3.41 -1.27
CA ILE A 243 -26.06 -3.52 -1.17
C ILE A 243 -25.37 -3.67 -2.55
N GLY A 244 -26.01 -4.34 -3.50
CA GLY A 244 -25.52 -4.52 -4.87
C GLY A 244 -25.50 -3.25 -5.74
N SER A 245 -26.11 -2.16 -5.28
CA SER A 245 -26.02 -0.85 -5.96
C SER A 245 -24.67 -0.13 -5.71
N TYR A 246 -23.92 -0.58 -4.70
CA TYR A 246 -22.63 -0.05 -4.32
C TYR A 246 -21.50 -0.95 -4.85
N SER A 247 -20.40 -0.32 -5.25
CA SER A 247 -19.19 -1.00 -5.71
C SER A 247 -18.30 -1.50 -4.58
N HIS A 248 -18.33 -0.82 -3.42
CA HIS A 248 -17.47 -1.10 -2.28
C HIS A 248 -18.26 -0.96 -0.98
N TRP A 249 -17.92 -1.77 0.02
CA TRP A 249 -18.57 -1.81 1.31
C TRP A 249 -17.54 -1.61 2.42
N VAL A 250 -17.82 -0.65 3.28
CA VAL A 250 -16.97 -0.30 4.40
C VAL A 250 -17.70 -0.63 5.69
N TYR A 251 -17.00 -1.24 6.64
CA TYR A 251 -17.52 -1.53 7.98
C TYR A 251 -16.70 -0.75 9.00
N VAL A 252 -17.34 0.19 9.70
CA VAL A 252 -16.71 0.89 10.82
C VAL A 252 -17.09 0.13 12.09
N LEU A 253 -16.11 -0.54 12.68
CA LEU A 253 -16.31 -1.43 13.81
C LEU A 253 -16.45 -0.63 15.12
N PRO A 254 -17.01 -1.22 16.19
CA PRO A 254 -16.99 -0.61 17.52
C PRO A 254 -15.57 -0.33 18.02
N GLU A 255 -15.42 0.71 18.84
CA GLU A 255 -14.16 1.06 19.50
C GLU A 255 -13.74 -0.04 20.51
N GLY A 256 -12.43 -0.25 20.68
CA GLY A 256 -11.88 -1.23 21.60
C GLY A 256 -11.81 -2.65 21.03
N LEU A 257 -12.03 -2.83 19.73
CA LEU A 257 -11.88 -4.11 19.03
C LEU A 257 -10.52 -4.25 18.33
N GLU A 258 -9.76 -3.17 18.20
CA GLU A 258 -8.41 -3.15 17.62
C GLU A 258 -7.48 -4.15 18.32
N GLY A 259 -7.60 -4.32 19.65
CA GLY A 259 -6.79 -5.27 20.40
C GLY A 259 -7.12 -6.74 20.10
N ALA A 260 -8.37 -7.05 19.73
CA ALA A 260 -8.78 -8.39 19.34
C ALA A 260 -8.42 -8.70 17.88
N CYS A 261 -8.40 -7.67 17.03
CA CYS A 261 -8.17 -7.81 15.60
C CYS A 261 -6.72 -7.53 15.17
N GLY A 262 -5.93 -6.87 16.01
CA GLY A 262 -4.52 -6.58 15.78
C GLY A 262 -4.21 -5.59 14.66
N ALA A 263 -5.17 -4.76 14.24
CA ALA A 263 -5.00 -3.82 13.14
C ALA A 263 -5.89 -2.58 13.28
N TRP A 264 -5.54 -1.48 12.60
CA TRP A 264 -6.34 -0.25 12.51
C TRP A 264 -7.27 -0.22 11.28
N GLY A 265 -6.89 -0.97 10.26
CA GLY A 265 -7.63 -1.18 9.02
C GLY A 265 -7.41 -2.62 8.56
N ILE A 266 -8.41 -3.19 7.90
CA ILE A 266 -8.33 -4.51 7.26
C ILE A 266 -9.05 -4.41 5.91
N ALA A 267 -8.57 -5.14 4.90
CA ALA A 267 -9.19 -5.18 3.59
C ALA A 267 -9.00 -6.54 2.92
N ASP A 268 -9.86 -6.80 1.93
CA ASP A 268 -9.68 -7.91 1.00
C ASP A 268 -8.79 -7.46 -0.18
N ILE A 269 -7.76 -8.25 -0.51
CA ILE A 269 -6.82 -8.07 -1.62
C ILE A 269 -7.03 -9.15 -2.68
N PRO A 270 -7.28 -8.77 -3.95
CA PRO A 270 -8.15 -7.66 -4.27
C PRO A 270 -9.57 -7.95 -3.78
N GLY A 271 -10.45 -6.96 -3.74
CA GLY A 271 -11.77 -7.14 -3.18
C GLY A 271 -12.64 -5.90 -3.28
N TRP A 272 -13.57 -5.77 -2.34
CA TRP A 272 -14.51 -4.65 -2.26
C TRP A 272 -14.96 -4.37 -0.84
N LYS A 273 -14.29 -4.99 0.15
CA LYS A 273 -14.61 -4.87 1.57
C LYS A 273 -13.41 -4.30 2.30
N SER A 274 -13.69 -3.35 3.19
CA SER A 274 -12.72 -2.81 4.14
C SER A 274 -13.37 -2.66 5.51
N TRP A 275 -12.59 -2.86 6.57
CA TRP A 275 -12.99 -2.70 7.96
C TRP A 275 -12.07 -1.71 8.63
N TYR A 276 -12.64 -0.81 9.43
CA TYR A 276 -11.90 0.22 10.13
C TYR A 276 -12.24 0.21 11.61
N PHE A 277 -11.23 0.40 12.44
CA PHE A 277 -11.38 0.52 13.88
C PHE A 277 -11.29 2.00 14.24
N PRO A 278 -12.38 2.63 14.69
CA PRO A 278 -12.29 3.96 15.25
C PRO A 278 -11.50 3.85 16.54
N ALA A 279 -10.39 4.56 16.61
CA ALA A 279 -9.66 4.76 17.85
C ALA A 279 -9.35 6.24 18.02
N GLY A 280 -9.20 6.66 19.27
CA GLY A 280 -8.73 8.00 19.60
C GLY A 280 -7.43 8.36 18.86
N ASN A 281 -7.19 9.66 18.69
CA ASN A 281 -6.01 10.23 18.00
C ASN A 281 -6.00 10.15 16.46
N GLY A 282 -7.17 9.97 15.82
CA GLY A 282 -7.28 10.12 14.36
C GLY A 282 -6.73 8.92 13.56
N VAL A 283 -6.78 7.72 14.13
CA VAL A 283 -6.40 6.46 13.45
C VAL A 283 -7.62 5.75 12.83
N GLY A 284 -7.38 4.68 12.07
CA GLY A 284 -8.43 3.87 11.46
C GLY A 284 -9.30 4.67 10.49
N ILE A 285 -10.62 4.72 10.72
CA ILE A 285 -11.57 5.43 9.85
C ILE A 285 -11.31 6.94 9.77
N PHE A 286 -10.58 7.52 10.73
CA PHE A 286 -10.25 8.94 10.77
C PHE A 286 -8.84 9.24 10.22
N SER A 287 -8.06 8.21 9.89
CA SER A 287 -6.76 8.31 9.24
C SER A 287 -6.92 8.23 7.73
N LYS A 288 -6.44 9.24 7.01
CA LYS A 288 -6.47 9.27 5.54
C LYS A 288 -5.61 8.18 4.93
N GLY A 289 -4.43 7.96 5.52
CA GLY A 289 -3.50 6.91 5.14
C GLY A 289 -4.17 5.55 5.25
N THR A 290 -4.79 5.26 6.40
CA THR A 290 -5.46 3.97 6.64
C THR A 290 -6.65 3.77 5.70
N VAL A 291 -7.52 4.77 5.52
CA VAL A 291 -8.65 4.65 4.58
C VAL A 291 -8.17 4.47 3.14
N MET A 292 -7.11 5.16 2.73
CA MET A 292 -6.53 4.97 1.41
C MET A 292 -5.88 3.59 1.24
N GLN A 293 -5.11 3.14 2.21
CA GLN A 293 -4.48 1.81 2.23
C GLN A 293 -5.50 0.70 2.01
N GLU A 294 -6.52 0.65 2.87
CA GLU A 294 -7.50 -0.44 2.86
C GLU A 294 -8.40 -0.41 1.62
N MET A 295 -8.67 0.77 1.06
CA MET A 295 -9.37 0.86 -0.22
C MET A 295 -8.46 0.46 -1.39
N LEU A 296 -7.17 0.81 -1.37
CA LEU A 296 -6.23 0.43 -2.44
C LEU A 296 -5.90 -1.07 -2.42
N HIS A 297 -5.97 -1.72 -1.27
CA HIS A 297 -5.98 -3.18 -1.17
C HIS A 297 -7.09 -3.82 -2.01
N ASN A 298 -8.28 -3.22 -2.07
CA ASN A 298 -9.36 -3.70 -2.93
C ASN A 298 -8.98 -3.68 -4.43
N PHE A 299 -8.01 -2.85 -4.82
CA PHE A 299 -7.45 -2.76 -6.17
C PHE A 299 -6.17 -3.59 -6.38
N GLY A 300 -5.81 -4.44 -5.42
CA GLY A 300 -4.63 -5.32 -5.54
C GLY A 300 -3.30 -4.63 -5.20
N MET A 301 -3.34 -3.50 -4.49
CA MET A 301 -2.14 -2.91 -3.90
C MET A 301 -1.73 -3.67 -2.64
N TYR A 302 -0.44 -3.60 -2.32
CA TYR A 302 0.19 -4.24 -1.16
C TYR A 302 0.84 -3.19 -0.27
N HIS A 303 1.22 -3.57 0.95
CA HIS A 303 1.86 -2.65 1.87
C HIS A 303 3.18 -2.12 1.28
N GLY A 304 3.49 -0.87 1.65
CA GLY A 304 4.77 -0.24 1.43
C GLY A 304 5.77 -0.70 2.49
N TYR A 305 7.01 -0.87 2.07
CA TYR A 305 8.12 -1.32 2.89
C TYR A 305 9.09 -0.16 3.09
N GLY A 306 9.66 -0.06 4.28
CA GLY A 306 10.78 0.83 4.54
C GLY A 306 12.10 0.10 4.46
N LEU A 307 13.17 0.83 4.78
CA LEU A 307 14.52 0.30 4.90
C LEU A 307 14.57 -1.09 5.54
N ARG A 308 15.37 -1.99 4.94
CA ARG A 308 15.55 -3.38 5.37
C ARG A 308 14.30 -4.27 5.22
N ASP A 309 13.47 -3.98 4.21
CA ASP A 309 12.26 -4.75 3.91
C ASP A 309 11.28 -4.83 5.09
N VAL A 310 11.20 -3.76 5.90
CA VAL A 310 10.27 -3.68 7.02
C VAL A 310 8.91 -3.26 6.49
N GLU A 311 7.95 -4.17 6.53
CA GLU A 311 6.55 -3.89 6.19
C GLU A 311 6.04 -2.71 7.03
N TYR A 312 5.32 -1.78 6.40
CA TYR A 312 4.86 -0.51 7.00
C TYR A 312 5.97 0.51 7.34
N GLY A 313 7.23 0.22 7.03
CA GLY A 313 8.37 1.09 7.32
C GLY A 313 8.44 2.35 6.46
N ASP A 314 7.60 2.51 5.44
CA ASP A 314 7.50 3.73 4.63
C ASP A 314 6.40 4.66 5.17
N SER A 315 6.78 5.63 6.00
CA SER A 315 5.86 6.65 6.50
C SER A 315 5.61 7.80 5.50
N SER A 316 6.14 7.70 4.28
CA SER A 316 5.96 8.69 3.21
C SER A 316 4.79 8.40 2.27
N THR A 317 4.15 7.24 2.41
CA THR A 317 3.02 6.78 1.58
C THR A 317 1.88 6.20 2.41
N ALA A 318 0.64 6.33 1.91
CA ALA A 318 -0.53 5.66 2.45
C ALA A 318 -0.41 4.13 2.46
N MET A 319 0.38 3.51 1.57
CA MET A 319 0.55 2.06 1.61
C MET A 319 1.47 1.59 2.74
N GLY A 320 2.24 2.49 3.35
CA GLY A 320 3.01 2.22 4.57
C GLY A 320 2.28 2.79 5.78
N THR A 321 2.86 3.78 6.46
CA THR A 321 2.24 4.40 7.66
C THR A 321 1.88 5.88 7.48
N GLY A 322 2.11 6.43 6.28
CA GLY A 322 1.92 7.85 6.00
C GLY A 322 0.45 8.23 5.80
N ASN A 323 0.11 9.48 6.15
CA ASN A 323 -1.17 10.12 5.79
C ASN A 323 -1.08 10.89 4.45
N SER A 324 -0.28 10.37 3.52
CA SER A 324 0.08 11.01 2.25
C SER A 324 -0.36 10.17 1.05
N CYS A 325 -0.20 10.70 -0.16
CA CYS A 325 -0.51 9.96 -1.37
C CYS A 325 0.38 8.73 -1.57
N PRO A 326 -0.02 7.78 -2.44
CA PRO A 326 0.81 6.64 -2.81
C PRO A 326 2.19 7.07 -3.32
N SER A 327 3.18 6.21 -3.14
CA SER A 327 4.54 6.43 -3.64
C SER A 327 4.58 6.39 -5.18
N ALA A 328 5.68 6.83 -5.79
CA ALA A 328 5.83 6.81 -7.24
C ALA A 328 5.59 5.42 -7.90
N PRO A 329 6.16 4.31 -7.42
CA PRO A 329 5.87 2.99 -7.97
C PRO A 329 4.39 2.60 -7.82
N GLU A 330 3.76 2.98 -6.70
CA GLU A 330 2.33 2.72 -6.48
C GLU A 330 1.45 3.54 -7.43
N LEU A 331 1.74 4.83 -7.60
CA LEU A 331 1.04 5.70 -8.56
C LEU A 331 1.17 5.19 -10.00
N TRP A 332 2.35 4.68 -10.39
CA TRP A 332 2.57 4.06 -11.69
C TRP A 332 1.74 2.79 -11.86
N ARG A 333 1.77 1.89 -10.87
CA ARG A 333 1.02 0.62 -10.89
C ARG A 333 -0.49 0.85 -10.93
N LEU A 334 -0.98 1.87 -10.25
CA LEU A 334 -2.40 2.28 -10.28
C LEU A 334 -2.80 2.97 -11.60
N GLY A 335 -1.85 3.28 -12.48
CA GLY A 335 -2.10 4.08 -13.67
C GLY A 335 -2.58 5.50 -13.33
N TRP A 336 -2.23 6.00 -12.15
CA TRP A 336 -2.59 7.34 -11.70
C TRP A 336 -1.60 8.38 -12.21
N ALA A 337 -0.32 8.02 -12.30
CA ALA A 337 0.71 8.88 -12.86
C ALA A 337 1.63 8.13 -13.84
N MET A 338 2.34 8.89 -14.67
CA MET A 338 3.26 8.43 -15.71
C MET A 338 4.66 9.00 -15.49
N PRO A 339 5.73 8.25 -15.83
CA PRO A 339 7.09 8.75 -15.72
C PRO A 339 7.41 9.80 -16.78
N LEU A 340 8.23 10.77 -16.39
CA LEU A 340 8.91 11.72 -17.25
C LEU A 340 9.89 11.03 -18.19
N ALA A 341 10.58 10.03 -17.65
CA ALA A 341 11.54 9.22 -18.38
C ALA A 341 11.55 7.79 -17.85
N GLN A 342 11.73 6.84 -18.78
CA GLN A 342 12.05 5.45 -18.48
C GLN A 342 13.48 5.18 -18.96
N LEU A 343 14.35 4.87 -18.00
CA LEU A 343 15.79 4.73 -18.22
C LEU A 343 16.18 3.25 -18.15
N ASN A 344 16.86 2.77 -19.17
CA ASN A 344 17.43 1.43 -19.22
C ASN A 344 18.77 1.46 -19.96
N SER A 345 19.33 0.29 -20.28
CA SER A 345 20.63 0.23 -20.93
C SER A 345 20.71 0.91 -22.30
N SER A 346 19.58 1.02 -23.00
CA SER A 346 19.48 1.65 -24.32
C SER A 346 19.21 3.16 -24.26
N THR A 347 18.52 3.65 -23.23
CA THR A 347 18.07 5.06 -23.16
C THR A 347 18.87 5.93 -22.18
N PHE A 348 19.80 5.33 -21.45
CA PHE A 348 20.66 6.01 -20.49
C PHE A 348 22.12 5.68 -20.78
N PRO A 349 22.91 6.57 -21.42
CA PRO A 349 24.32 6.29 -21.73
C PRO A 349 25.16 6.11 -20.46
N MET A 350 26.20 5.29 -20.56
CA MET A 350 27.19 5.07 -19.50
C MET A 350 28.11 6.28 -19.37
N ALA A 351 28.61 6.54 -18.15
CA ALA A 351 29.61 7.56 -17.86
C ALA A 351 29.23 8.99 -18.29
N THR A 352 27.95 9.25 -18.55
CA THR A 352 27.46 10.52 -19.07
C THR A 352 26.28 11.01 -18.25
N TYR A 353 26.37 12.22 -17.73
CA TYR A 353 25.25 12.84 -17.02
C TYR A 353 24.07 13.16 -17.93
N LYS A 354 22.87 12.85 -17.44
CA LYS A 354 21.59 13.24 -18.03
C LYS A 354 20.81 14.09 -17.02
N ASN A 355 20.30 15.22 -17.49
CA ASN A 355 19.61 16.21 -16.66
C ASN A 355 18.09 16.09 -16.82
N PHE A 356 17.37 16.24 -15.72
CA PHE A 356 15.91 16.23 -15.68
C PHE A 356 15.41 17.34 -14.77
N ILE A 357 14.42 18.10 -15.24
CA ILE A 357 13.62 18.98 -14.37
C ILE A 357 12.44 18.14 -13.92
N LEU A 358 12.47 17.69 -12.66
CA LEU A 358 11.46 16.79 -12.12
C LEU A 358 10.39 17.59 -11.36
N PRO A 359 9.14 17.65 -11.87
CA PRO A 359 8.03 18.26 -11.15
C PRO A 359 7.61 17.43 -9.95
N ALA A 360 7.09 18.10 -8.92
CA ALA A 360 6.49 17.44 -7.76
C ALA A 360 5.24 16.66 -8.15
N THR A 361 5.02 15.51 -7.50
CA THR A 361 3.88 14.63 -7.78
C THR A 361 2.53 15.33 -7.72
N HIS A 362 2.32 16.23 -6.76
CA HIS A 362 1.04 16.90 -6.59
C HIS A 362 0.61 17.80 -7.79
N LEU A 363 1.51 18.11 -8.73
CA LEU A 363 1.22 18.98 -9.87
C LEU A 363 0.36 18.30 -10.94
N GLY A 364 0.39 16.97 -11.04
CA GLY A 364 -0.42 16.26 -12.03
C GLY A 364 0.01 14.83 -12.29
N PRO A 365 -0.70 14.12 -13.20
CA PRO A 365 -0.43 12.73 -13.49
C PRO A 365 0.74 12.52 -14.47
N GLU A 366 1.19 13.54 -15.19
CA GLU A 366 2.15 13.37 -16.29
C GLU A 366 3.54 13.85 -15.91
N GLY A 367 4.55 13.01 -16.15
CA GLY A 367 5.94 13.43 -16.05
C GLY A 367 6.45 13.69 -14.64
N VAL A 368 5.86 13.07 -13.61
CA VAL A 368 6.16 13.37 -12.19
C VAL A 368 7.11 12.40 -11.50
N MET A 369 7.68 11.45 -12.25
CA MET A 369 8.64 10.48 -11.73
C MET A 369 9.63 10.03 -12.81
N ILE A 370 10.77 9.50 -12.43
CA ILE A 370 11.70 8.80 -13.34
C ILE A 370 11.69 7.34 -12.94
N LYS A 371 11.46 6.44 -13.91
CA LYS A 371 11.60 4.98 -13.72
C LYS A 371 12.93 4.52 -14.28
N ILE A 372 13.66 3.68 -13.55
CA ILE A 372 14.95 3.14 -13.96
C ILE A 372 14.89 1.61 -13.89
N GLN A 373 15.25 0.97 -15.00
CA GLN A 373 15.45 -0.47 -15.13
C GLN A 373 16.97 -0.70 -15.27
N PRO A 374 17.68 -1.08 -14.20
CA PRO A 374 19.14 -1.16 -14.19
C PRO A 374 19.65 -2.43 -14.89
N GLU A 375 19.24 -2.65 -16.13
CA GLU A 375 19.59 -3.82 -16.96
C GLU A 375 21.11 -3.97 -17.18
N TRP A 376 21.88 -2.91 -16.96
CA TRP A 376 23.35 -2.93 -17.00
C TRP A 376 23.99 -3.69 -15.85
N LEU A 377 23.23 -4.04 -14.81
CA LEU A 377 23.67 -4.97 -13.77
C LEU A 377 23.58 -6.44 -14.23
N GLY A 378 23.16 -6.68 -15.49
CA GLY A 378 23.01 -8.00 -16.08
C GLY A 378 21.61 -8.57 -15.91
N THR A 379 21.38 -9.78 -16.39
CA THR A 379 20.06 -10.45 -16.39
C THR A 379 19.51 -10.75 -14.99
N ASN A 380 20.35 -10.62 -13.96
CA ASN A 380 20.03 -10.99 -12.59
C ASN A 380 19.60 -9.79 -11.73
N TYR A 381 19.46 -8.58 -12.29
CA TYR A 381 18.93 -7.47 -11.53
C TYR A 381 17.51 -7.78 -11.08
N THR A 382 17.20 -7.52 -9.82
CA THR A 382 15.92 -7.90 -9.21
C THR A 382 15.02 -6.71 -8.93
N LYS A 383 15.52 -5.48 -9.07
CA LYS A 383 14.83 -4.25 -8.65
C LYS A 383 14.85 -3.17 -9.73
N ASN A 384 13.71 -2.51 -9.92
CA ASN A 384 13.59 -1.24 -10.62
C ASN A 384 13.62 -0.09 -9.60
N LEU A 385 14.04 1.10 -10.02
CA LEU A 385 14.01 2.31 -9.20
C LEU A 385 12.97 3.32 -9.69
N TYR A 386 12.44 4.09 -8.75
CA TYR A 386 11.56 5.21 -8.98
C TYR A 386 12.06 6.43 -8.22
N LEU A 387 12.23 7.54 -8.93
CA LEU A 387 12.63 8.83 -8.36
C LEU A 387 11.46 9.81 -8.52
N ALA A 388 11.01 10.43 -7.43
CA ALA A 388 9.93 11.42 -7.47
C ALA A 388 10.14 12.54 -6.46
N LEU A 389 9.85 13.77 -6.85
CA LEU A 389 9.83 14.90 -5.92
C LEU A 389 8.49 14.91 -5.17
N ARG A 390 8.53 14.85 -3.84
CA ARG A 390 7.33 14.95 -2.99
C ARG A 390 7.33 16.28 -2.25
N VAL A 391 6.18 16.95 -2.27
CA VAL A 391 5.98 18.27 -1.64
C VAL A 391 4.65 18.23 -0.91
N LYS A 392 4.60 18.86 0.26
CA LYS A 392 3.43 18.93 1.13
C LYS A 392 2.33 19.83 0.55
N ALA A 393 1.64 19.33 -0.46
CA ALA A 393 0.60 20.06 -1.19
C ALA A 393 -0.48 19.12 -1.75
N ALA A 394 -1.69 19.65 -1.96
CA ALA A 394 -2.86 18.92 -2.44
C ALA A 394 -3.14 17.63 -1.64
N GLY A 395 -3.00 16.46 -2.26
CA GLY A 395 -3.18 15.18 -1.58
C GLY A 395 -2.08 14.93 -0.54
N ASP A 396 -0.86 15.40 -0.77
CA ASP A 396 0.27 15.29 0.15
C ASP A 396 0.30 16.36 1.25
N LYS A 397 -0.79 17.09 1.49
CA LYS A 397 -0.82 18.17 2.51
C LYS A 397 -0.44 17.71 3.92
N ASP A 398 -0.61 16.42 4.24
CA ASP A 398 -0.28 15.82 5.54
C ASP A 398 1.06 15.05 5.49
N LEU A 399 1.84 15.19 4.41
CA LEU A 399 3.19 14.64 4.31
C LEU A 399 4.08 15.20 5.43
N SER A 400 4.82 14.31 6.10
CA SER A 400 5.77 14.70 7.16
C SER A 400 6.88 15.61 6.60
N GLU A 401 7.39 16.54 7.43
CA GLU A 401 8.49 17.42 7.04
C GLU A 401 9.78 16.65 6.72
N ALA A 402 9.95 15.43 7.26
CA ALA A 402 11.05 14.55 6.90
C ALA A 402 11.09 14.21 5.40
N PHE A 403 9.97 14.35 4.71
CA PHE A 403 9.76 13.97 3.31
C PHE A 403 9.44 15.16 2.39
N ASN A 404 9.05 16.30 2.96
CA ASN A 404 8.58 17.47 2.23
C ASN A 404 9.72 18.17 1.46
N GLY A 405 9.53 18.41 0.17
CA GLY A 405 10.49 19.11 -0.69
C GLY A 405 11.73 18.27 -1.03
N LYS A 406 11.64 16.94 -0.92
CA LYS A 406 12.77 16.02 -1.10
C LYS A 406 12.56 15.09 -2.30
N LEU A 407 13.66 14.61 -2.86
CA LEU A 407 13.66 13.57 -3.87
C LEU A 407 13.52 12.20 -3.19
N HIS A 408 12.39 11.54 -3.41
CA HIS A 408 12.13 10.19 -2.88
C HIS A 408 12.63 9.16 -3.88
N ILE A 409 13.29 8.14 -3.34
CA ILE A 409 13.79 7.01 -4.11
C ILE A 409 13.17 5.74 -3.55
N HIS A 410 12.43 5.04 -4.39
CA HIS A 410 11.84 3.75 -4.09
C HIS A 410 12.42 2.69 -5.02
N GLU A 411 12.46 1.45 -4.56
CA GLU A 411 12.72 0.28 -5.38
C GLU A 411 11.51 -0.66 -5.41
N LEU A 412 11.39 -1.42 -6.49
CA LEU A 412 10.30 -2.37 -6.69
C LEU A 412 10.80 -3.64 -7.37
N ASN A 413 10.24 -4.81 -7.04
CA ASN A 413 10.61 -6.07 -7.68
C ASN A 413 10.40 -6.01 -9.20
N SER A 414 11.49 -6.10 -9.96
CA SER A 414 11.51 -5.99 -11.42
C SER A 414 10.69 -7.06 -12.13
N ALA A 415 10.61 -8.28 -11.58
CA ALA A 415 9.82 -9.37 -12.18
C ALA A 415 8.31 -9.06 -12.16
N ILE A 416 7.86 -8.31 -11.17
CA ILE A 416 6.46 -7.90 -11.01
C ILE A 416 6.19 -6.53 -11.64
N ASP A 417 7.15 -5.62 -11.55
CA ASP A 417 7.01 -4.26 -12.07
C ASP A 417 7.17 -4.16 -13.60
N ASN A 418 7.96 -5.05 -14.21
CA ASN A 418 8.08 -5.11 -15.68
C ASN A 418 6.90 -5.85 -16.31
N ASN A 419 6.10 -6.56 -15.51
CA ASN A 419 4.96 -7.33 -15.97
C ASN A 419 3.77 -7.12 -15.04
N PHE A 420 2.87 -6.20 -15.38
CA PHE A 420 1.75 -5.82 -14.51
C PHE A 420 0.73 -6.94 -14.25
N ILE A 421 0.79 -8.04 -15.01
CA ILE A 421 0.00 -9.25 -14.76
C ILE A 421 0.76 -10.31 -13.94
N ALA A 422 2.04 -10.08 -13.64
CA ALA A 422 2.84 -10.96 -12.80
C ALA A 422 2.36 -10.94 -11.34
N GLU A 423 2.62 -12.06 -10.69
CA GLU A 423 2.02 -12.43 -9.42
C GLU A 423 2.86 -11.99 -8.23
N GLY A 424 2.19 -11.73 -7.10
CA GLY A 424 2.82 -11.48 -5.81
C GLY A 424 2.88 -10.02 -5.41
N ASP A 425 3.40 -9.80 -4.20
CA ASP A 425 3.68 -8.48 -3.67
C ASP A 425 4.89 -7.88 -4.40
N PRO A 426 4.75 -6.74 -5.10
CA PRO A 426 5.86 -6.08 -5.76
C PRO A 426 6.92 -5.55 -4.77
N LYS A 427 6.60 -5.49 -3.47
CA LYS A 427 7.44 -4.97 -2.37
C LYS A 427 8.02 -3.60 -2.68
N SER A 428 7.15 -2.59 -2.67
CA SER A 428 7.51 -1.19 -2.83
C SER A 428 8.34 -0.76 -1.63
N ASN A 429 9.64 -0.63 -1.81
CA ASN A 429 10.58 -0.39 -0.73
C ASN A 429 11.16 1.02 -0.82
N PHE A 430 11.00 1.79 0.25
CA PHE A 430 11.59 3.12 0.38
C PHE A 430 13.08 3.01 0.67
N ILE A 431 13.89 3.67 -0.15
CA ILE A 431 15.35 3.73 0.03
C ILE A 431 15.72 5.01 0.79
N ILE A 432 15.36 6.18 0.25
CA ILE A 432 15.80 7.45 0.83
C ILE A 432 14.92 8.63 0.38
N ALA A 433 14.81 9.65 1.22
CA ALA A 433 14.36 10.98 0.85
C ALA A 433 15.55 11.93 0.84
N ALA A 434 16.19 12.06 -0.32
CA ALA A 434 17.37 12.88 -0.50
C ALA A 434 17.01 14.37 -0.47
N PRO A 435 17.64 15.18 0.40
CA PRO A 435 17.34 16.59 0.50
C PRO A 435 17.73 17.34 -0.78
N PRO A 436 17.06 18.47 -1.08
CA PRO A 436 17.52 19.37 -2.12
C PRO A 436 18.88 19.98 -1.72
N SER A 437 19.65 20.46 -2.68
CA SER A 437 20.89 21.15 -2.35
C SER A 437 20.62 22.45 -1.58
N SER A 438 21.33 22.63 -0.47
CA SER A 438 21.50 23.92 0.21
C SER A 438 22.64 24.75 -0.39
N GLY A 439 23.40 24.18 -1.32
CA GLY A 439 24.53 24.78 -2.03
C GLY A 439 24.41 24.56 -3.55
N PRO A 440 25.53 24.39 -4.28
CA PRO A 440 25.47 24.22 -5.73
C PRO A 440 24.78 22.92 -6.15
N VAL A 441 25.09 21.78 -5.49
CA VAL A 441 24.52 20.45 -5.78
C VAL A 441 24.61 19.57 -4.52
N HIS A 442 23.59 18.75 -4.23
CA HIS A 442 23.65 17.67 -3.25
C HIS A 442 23.94 16.36 -3.99
N THR A 443 24.87 15.56 -3.49
CA THR A 443 25.28 14.31 -4.13
C THR A 443 24.72 13.11 -3.38
N SER A 444 24.18 12.14 -4.12
CA SER A 444 23.77 10.85 -3.57
C SER A 444 24.31 9.72 -4.44
N TYR A 445 24.83 8.68 -3.80
CA TYR A 445 25.34 7.48 -4.47
C TYR A 445 24.38 6.33 -4.22
N LEU A 446 24.06 5.59 -5.28
CA LEU A 446 23.32 4.34 -5.19
C LEU A 446 24.23 3.25 -5.75
N LEU A 447 25.24 2.87 -4.96
CA LEU A 447 26.34 2.00 -5.40
C LEU A 447 25.83 0.63 -5.87
N GLN A 448 24.81 0.07 -5.20
CA GLN A 448 24.21 -1.22 -5.63
C GLN A 448 23.55 -1.14 -7.01
N TYR A 449 23.22 0.07 -7.48
CA TYR A 449 22.65 0.33 -8.79
C TYR A 449 23.66 0.92 -9.80
N ARG A 450 24.90 1.18 -9.35
CA ARG A 450 25.93 1.91 -10.08
C ARG A 450 25.43 3.25 -10.62
N LEU A 451 24.74 4.00 -9.76
CA LEU A 451 24.18 5.31 -10.08
C LEU A 451 24.78 6.40 -9.20
N HIS A 452 25.09 7.52 -9.84
CA HIS A 452 25.49 8.76 -9.21
C HIS A 452 24.43 9.83 -9.50
N LEU A 453 23.88 10.41 -8.43
CA LEU A 453 22.84 11.42 -8.48
C LEU A 453 23.37 12.75 -7.97
N LEU A 454 23.07 13.80 -8.72
CA LEU A 454 23.34 15.19 -8.43
C LEU A 454 21.99 15.91 -8.35
N ILE A 455 21.63 16.38 -7.16
CA ILE A 455 20.32 16.93 -6.84
C ILE A 455 20.48 18.44 -6.64
N GLY A 456 19.78 19.22 -7.45
CA GLY A 456 19.81 20.68 -7.40
C GLY A 456 18.99 21.27 -6.25
N ALA A 457 18.88 22.59 -6.23
CA ALA A 457 17.98 23.30 -5.32
C ALA A 457 16.51 23.04 -5.69
N PHE A 458 15.64 23.04 -4.68
CA PHE A 458 14.19 22.99 -4.86
C PHE A 458 13.65 24.37 -5.27
N ASP A 459 12.99 24.45 -6.42
CA ASP A 459 12.27 25.65 -6.85
C ASP A 459 10.84 25.60 -6.32
N SER A 460 10.58 26.36 -5.26
CA SER A 460 9.25 26.46 -4.63
C SER A 460 8.19 27.14 -5.49
N LYS A 461 8.57 27.95 -6.50
CA LYS A 461 7.61 28.64 -7.37
C LYS A 461 7.02 27.69 -8.40
N THR A 462 7.87 26.85 -8.98
CA THR A 462 7.47 25.84 -9.98
C THR A 462 7.18 24.48 -9.35
N SER A 463 7.54 24.28 -8.07
CA SER A 463 7.53 22.99 -7.40
C SER A 463 8.31 21.92 -8.18
N THR A 464 9.52 22.27 -8.63
CA THR A 464 10.42 21.38 -9.39
C THR A 464 11.78 21.25 -8.73
N ILE A 465 12.51 20.18 -9.05
CA ILE A 465 13.91 20.00 -8.70
C ILE A 465 14.71 19.55 -9.92
N MET A 466 15.94 20.05 -10.08
CA MET A 466 16.86 19.51 -11.09
C MET A 466 17.48 18.22 -10.55
N VAL A 467 17.37 17.13 -11.31
CA VAL A 467 18.03 15.86 -11.02
C VAL A 467 18.96 15.55 -12.18
N THR A 468 20.24 15.47 -11.89
CA THR A 468 21.29 15.10 -12.82
C THR A 468 21.80 13.72 -12.44
N MET A 469 21.84 12.79 -13.40
CA MET A 469 22.09 11.38 -13.11
C MET A 469 23.11 10.81 -14.08
N CYS A 470 24.00 9.96 -13.57
CA CYS A 470 24.93 9.18 -14.39
C CYS A 470 24.93 7.73 -13.90
N ARG A 471 24.96 6.77 -14.84
CA ARG A 471 25.28 5.37 -14.52
C ARG A 471 26.77 5.12 -14.80
N PHE A 472 27.39 4.31 -13.95
CA PHE A 472 28.81 3.99 -14.06
C PHE A 472 29.10 2.49 -14.06
N VAL A 473 30.34 2.10 -14.37
CA VAL A 473 30.82 0.71 -14.29
C VAL A 473 31.65 0.52 -13.04
N ASN A 474 32.69 1.34 -12.88
CA ASN A 474 33.69 1.16 -11.83
C ASN A 474 33.45 2.11 -10.66
N GLY A 475 33.13 3.37 -10.96
CA GLY A 475 32.94 4.38 -9.93
C GLY A 475 32.31 5.67 -10.45
N PRO A 476 31.77 6.52 -9.56
CA PRO A 476 31.12 7.77 -9.92
C PRO A 476 32.04 8.81 -10.59
N ASP A 477 33.36 8.63 -10.46
CA ASP A 477 34.43 9.43 -11.04
C ASP A 477 34.55 9.30 -12.57
N GLU A 478 34.00 8.24 -13.17
CA GLU A 478 33.93 8.11 -14.63
C GLU A 478 32.85 9.04 -15.25
N CYS A 479 31.94 9.57 -14.43
CA CYS A 479 30.82 10.36 -14.89
C CYS A 479 31.26 11.75 -15.35
N ALA A 480 31.15 12.00 -16.65
CA ALA A 480 31.38 13.31 -17.24
C ALA A 480 30.07 13.96 -17.69
N PHE A 481 30.02 15.29 -17.66
CA PHE A 481 28.98 16.01 -18.38
C PHE A 481 29.19 15.78 -19.87
N ALA A 482 28.11 15.52 -20.62
CA ALA A 482 28.20 15.41 -22.06
C ALA A 482 28.89 16.67 -22.58
N THR A 483 30.06 16.50 -23.22
CA THR A 483 30.72 17.61 -23.90
C THR A 483 29.67 18.18 -24.85
N PRO A 484 29.27 19.46 -24.71
CA PRO A 484 28.40 20.09 -25.70
C PRO A 484 29.00 19.73 -27.05
N PRO A 485 28.23 19.23 -28.04
CA PRO A 485 28.78 18.89 -29.34
C PRO A 485 29.62 20.08 -29.71
N SER A 486 30.95 19.90 -29.72
CA SER A 486 31.90 21.00 -29.86
C SER A 486 31.31 21.80 -30.99
N GLN A 487 31.04 23.10 -30.79
CA GLN A 487 30.58 23.95 -31.88
C GLN A 487 31.60 23.75 -32.99
N GLN A 488 31.35 22.78 -33.86
CA GLN A 488 32.12 22.52 -35.05
C GLN A 488 31.75 23.77 -35.79
N SER A 489 32.68 24.73 -35.76
CA SER A 489 32.61 25.94 -36.55
C SER A 489 32.00 25.49 -37.86
N PRO A 490 30.81 26.02 -38.25
CA PRO A 490 30.10 25.55 -39.43
C PRO A 490 31.14 25.39 -40.53
N PRO A 491 31.19 24.22 -41.21
CA PRO A 491 32.27 23.92 -42.15
C PRO A 491 32.49 25.16 -43.01
N SER A 492 33.72 25.68 -43.01
CA SER A 492 34.06 26.90 -43.76
C SER A 492 33.39 26.80 -45.12
N PRO A 493 32.60 27.80 -45.54
CA PRO A 493 31.82 27.73 -46.75
C PRO A 493 32.74 27.26 -47.87
N THR A 494 32.38 26.14 -48.49
CA THR A 494 33.16 25.56 -49.57
C THR A 494 33.36 26.65 -50.63
N PRO A 495 34.60 26.91 -51.10
CA PRO A 495 34.85 27.88 -52.15
C PRO A 495 33.89 27.62 -53.32
N PRO A 496 33.25 28.65 -53.90
CA PRO A 496 32.30 28.46 -54.97
C PRO A 496 32.96 27.70 -56.11
N SER A 497 32.43 26.51 -56.39
CA SER A 497 32.83 25.71 -57.56
C SER A 497 32.49 26.52 -58.82
N PRO A 498 33.38 26.54 -59.84
CA PRO A 498 33.16 27.32 -61.06
C PRO A 498 31.84 26.89 -61.72
N SER A 499 30.98 27.87 -61.98
CA SER A 499 29.66 27.66 -62.53
C SER A 499 29.74 26.95 -63.89
N PRO A 500 29.04 25.82 -64.09
CA PRO A 500 28.88 25.23 -65.41
C PRO A 500 28.07 26.17 -66.32
N PRO A 501 28.32 26.14 -67.64
CA PRO A 501 27.63 27.00 -68.60
C PRO A 501 26.11 26.74 -68.59
N PRO A 502 25.30 27.80 -68.84
CA PRO A 502 23.85 27.73 -68.74
C PRO A 502 23.28 26.78 -69.79
N SER A 503 22.59 25.73 -69.33
CA SER A 503 21.73 24.90 -70.17
C SER A 503 20.51 25.69 -70.66
N PRO A 504 20.04 25.43 -71.90
CA PRO A 504 18.92 26.15 -72.49
C PRO A 504 17.62 25.92 -71.71
N THR A 505 16.93 27.04 -71.47
CA THR A 505 15.67 27.14 -70.73
C THR A 505 14.56 26.33 -71.43
N PRO A 506 13.91 25.37 -70.74
CA PRO A 506 12.69 24.75 -71.23
C PRO A 506 11.53 25.77 -71.29
N PRO A 507 10.62 25.66 -72.27
CA PRO A 507 9.47 26.55 -72.37
C PRO A 507 8.55 26.41 -71.15
N SER A 508 8.07 27.55 -70.65
CA SER A 508 7.16 27.65 -69.51
C SER A 508 5.88 26.83 -69.74
N PRO A 509 5.44 26.02 -68.76
CA PRO A 509 4.15 25.36 -68.84
C PRO A 509 3.02 26.38 -68.72
N THR A 510 2.09 26.31 -69.67
CA THR A 510 0.84 27.07 -69.70
C THR A 510 0.03 26.80 -68.42
N PRO A 511 -0.51 27.85 -67.77
CA PRO A 511 -1.33 27.67 -66.58
C PRO A 511 -2.59 26.84 -66.89
N PRO A 512 -2.96 25.88 -66.03
CA PRO A 512 -4.12 25.03 -66.27
C PRO A 512 -5.41 25.87 -66.20
N ILE A 513 -6.25 25.67 -67.22
CA ILE A 513 -7.60 26.23 -67.31
C ILE A 513 -8.41 25.76 -66.08
N PRO A 514 -9.14 26.65 -65.39
CA PRO A 514 -10.01 26.27 -64.29
C PRO A 514 -11.05 25.26 -64.76
N ALA A 515 -11.10 24.10 -64.10
CA ALA A 515 -12.12 23.10 -64.38
C ALA A 515 -13.52 23.69 -64.09
N PRO A 516 -14.53 23.40 -64.93
CA PRO A 516 -15.90 23.83 -64.66
C PRO A 516 -16.39 23.20 -63.35
N PRO A 517 -17.25 23.92 -62.60
CA PRO A 517 -17.77 23.41 -61.34
C PRO A 517 -18.51 22.08 -61.58
N PRO A 518 -18.31 21.08 -60.71
CA PRO A 518 -19.02 19.82 -60.83
C PRO A 518 -20.54 20.05 -60.75
N PRO A 519 -21.35 19.29 -61.48
CA PRO A 519 -22.80 19.40 -61.41
C PRO A 519 -23.27 19.21 -59.96
N PRO A 520 -24.27 19.98 -59.51
CA PRO A 520 -24.80 19.87 -58.16
C PRO A 520 -25.21 18.42 -57.91
N LYS A 521 -24.67 17.85 -56.82
CA LYS A 521 -25.05 16.52 -56.35
C LYS A 521 -26.59 16.45 -56.25
N PRO A 522 -27.22 15.36 -56.72
CA PRO A 522 -28.65 15.13 -56.49
C PRO A 522 -28.92 15.25 -54.98
N LEU A 523 -29.94 16.02 -54.63
CA LEU A 523 -30.43 16.08 -53.26
C LEU A 523 -30.69 14.65 -52.79
N PRO A 524 -30.19 14.23 -51.61
CA PRO A 524 -30.55 12.94 -51.06
C PRO A 524 -32.07 12.87 -50.94
N SER A 525 -32.65 11.80 -51.49
CA SER A 525 -34.07 11.50 -51.32
C SER A 525 -34.40 11.57 -49.83
N PRO A 526 -35.54 12.19 -49.45
CA PRO A 526 -35.96 12.20 -48.06
C PRO A 526 -36.05 10.74 -47.58
N PRO A 527 -35.57 10.44 -46.37
CA PRO A 527 -35.66 9.10 -45.84
C PRO A 527 -37.11 8.65 -45.88
N SER A 528 -37.36 7.51 -46.53
CA SER A 528 -38.67 6.86 -46.52
C SER A 528 -39.17 6.85 -45.09
N ALA A 529 -40.33 7.46 -44.87
CA ALA A 529 -41.02 7.42 -43.60
C ALA A 529 -41.05 5.95 -43.13
N LEU A 530 -40.46 5.70 -41.97
CA LEU A 530 -40.61 4.45 -41.26
C LEU A 530 -42.12 4.15 -41.19
N PRO A 531 -42.56 2.92 -41.52
CA PRO A 531 -43.93 2.52 -41.24
C PRO A 531 -44.20 2.75 -39.74
N PRO A 532 -45.41 3.24 -39.38
CA PRO A 532 -45.74 3.48 -37.99
C PRO A 532 -45.45 2.22 -37.17
N LEU A 533 -44.63 2.38 -36.14
CA LEU A 533 -44.40 1.35 -35.14
C LEU A 533 -45.77 0.89 -34.64
N LEU A 534 -46.08 -0.39 -34.90
CA LEU A 534 -47.20 -1.07 -34.26
C LEU A 534 -47.08 -0.82 -32.75
N PRO A 535 -48.16 -0.40 -32.08
CA PRO A 535 -48.14 -0.22 -30.64
C PRO A 535 -47.71 -1.54 -30.00
N SER A 536 -46.68 -1.45 -29.16
CA SER A 536 -46.27 -2.59 -28.35
C SER A 536 -47.48 -3.15 -27.62
N PRO A 537 -47.71 -4.48 -27.61
CA PRO A 537 -48.79 -5.06 -26.83
C PRO A 537 -48.62 -4.63 -25.38
N PRO A 538 -49.72 -4.26 -24.69
CA PRO A 538 -49.66 -3.90 -23.29
C PRO A 538 -49.02 -5.04 -22.49
N PRO A 539 -48.23 -4.73 -21.46
CA PRO A 539 -47.67 -5.76 -20.58
C PRO A 539 -48.80 -6.67 -20.08
N PRO A 540 -48.57 -7.99 -19.99
CA PRO A 540 -49.58 -8.89 -19.46
C PRO A 540 -50.01 -8.39 -18.09
N LEU A 541 -51.32 -8.22 -17.92
CA LEU A 541 -51.92 -7.85 -16.64
C LEU A 541 -51.35 -8.79 -15.56
N PRO A 542 -50.94 -8.25 -14.39
CA PRO A 542 -50.59 -9.10 -13.26
C PRO A 542 -51.75 -10.05 -12.99
N PRO A 543 -51.48 -11.32 -12.65
CA PRO A 543 -52.54 -12.27 -12.33
C PRO A 543 -53.44 -11.67 -11.24
N SER A 544 -54.74 -11.69 -11.51
CA SER A 544 -55.77 -11.21 -10.58
C SER A 544 -55.51 -11.77 -9.18
N PRO A 545 -55.63 -10.96 -8.12
CA PRO A 545 -55.54 -11.46 -6.76
C PRO A 545 -56.57 -12.59 -6.59
N LEU A 546 -56.09 -13.73 -6.07
CA LEU A 546 -56.96 -14.82 -5.66
C LEU A 546 -58.10 -14.28 -4.79
N PRO A 547 -59.34 -14.76 -4.99
CA PRO A 547 -60.45 -14.39 -4.12
C PRO A 547 -60.08 -14.69 -2.66
N PRO A 548 -60.49 -13.82 -1.71
CA PRO A 548 -60.17 -13.99 -0.31
C PRO A 548 -60.62 -15.38 0.16
N GLN A 549 -59.65 -16.16 0.63
CA GLN A 549 -59.92 -17.42 1.27
C GLN A 549 -60.83 -17.16 2.49
N PRO A 550 -61.93 -17.92 2.66
CA PRO A 550 -62.80 -17.75 3.81
C PRO A 550 -62.00 -17.96 5.11
N PRO A 551 -62.27 -17.18 6.16
CA PRO A 551 -61.52 -17.26 7.41
C PRO A 551 -61.62 -18.67 8.00
N PRO A 552 -60.50 -19.27 8.44
CA PRO A 552 -60.54 -20.55 9.14
C PRO A 552 -61.37 -20.37 10.41
N GLN A 553 -62.33 -21.29 10.57
CA GLN A 553 -63.21 -21.38 11.71
C GLN A 553 -62.39 -21.43 13.01
N SER A 554 -62.66 -20.43 13.86
CA SER A 554 -62.59 -20.44 15.32
C SER A 554 -62.25 -21.81 15.94
N GLN A 555 -60.99 -22.01 16.31
CA GLN A 555 -60.61 -22.87 17.42
C GLN A 555 -60.18 -21.99 18.59
N SER A 556 -61.04 -21.98 19.61
CA SER A 556 -60.79 -21.71 21.04
C SER A 556 -59.44 -21.08 21.41
N GLN A 557 -59.46 -19.77 21.66
CA GLN A 557 -58.39 -19.06 22.39
C GLN A 557 -58.40 -19.45 23.88
N PRO A 558 -57.23 -19.69 24.49
CA PRO A 558 -57.07 -19.74 25.95
C PRO A 558 -57.12 -18.33 26.57
N PRO A 559 -57.44 -18.20 27.87
CA PRO A 559 -57.72 -16.91 28.50
C PRO A 559 -56.50 -15.97 28.54
N SER A 560 -56.77 -14.69 28.26
CA SER A 560 -55.80 -13.60 28.28
C SER A 560 -55.15 -13.41 29.67
N PRO A 561 -53.84 -13.12 29.75
CA PRO A 561 -53.19 -12.73 31.00
C PRO A 561 -53.64 -11.32 31.45
N PRO A 562 -53.60 -11.02 32.77
CA PRO A 562 -54.07 -9.76 33.32
C PRO A 562 -53.20 -8.57 32.88
N SER A 563 -53.87 -7.45 32.63
CA SER A 563 -53.28 -6.17 32.22
C SER A 563 -52.21 -5.69 33.22
N PRO A 564 -51.07 -5.15 32.75
CA PRO A 564 -50.10 -4.50 33.61
C PRO A 564 -50.67 -3.22 34.24
N PRO A 565 -50.25 -2.86 35.47
CA PRO A 565 -50.70 -1.65 36.14
C PRO A 565 -50.23 -0.38 35.39
N PRO A 566 -50.98 0.73 35.52
CA PRO A 566 -50.67 1.98 34.85
C PRO A 566 -49.31 2.54 35.30
N PRO A 567 -48.55 3.19 34.40
CA PRO A 567 -47.25 3.78 34.75
C PRO A 567 -47.42 4.94 35.74
N SER A 568 -46.52 4.97 36.72
CA SER A 568 -46.40 6.03 37.72
C SER A 568 -46.22 7.41 37.06
N PRO A 569 -46.77 8.49 37.66
CA PRO A 569 -46.60 9.84 37.14
C PRO A 569 -45.12 10.27 37.14
N PRO A 570 -44.69 11.07 36.15
CA PRO A 570 -43.31 11.54 36.06
C PRO A 570 -42.93 12.42 37.27
N PRO A 571 -41.66 12.38 37.71
CA PRO A 571 -41.19 13.22 38.80
C PRO A 571 -41.25 14.71 38.44
N PRO A 572 -41.49 15.60 39.42
CA PRO A 572 -41.57 17.04 39.20
C PRO A 572 -40.23 17.59 38.71
N PRO A 573 -40.25 18.65 37.87
CA PRO A 573 -39.05 19.25 37.31
C PRO A 573 -38.13 19.81 38.41
N PRO A 574 -36.80 19.74 38.24
CA PRO A 574 -35.84 20.24 39.21
C PRO A 574 -35.94 21.77 39.37
N ARG A 575 -35.79 22.23 40.62
CA ARG A 575 -35.78 23.66 40.98
C ARG A 575 -34.69 24.43 40.22
N PRO A 576 -34.94 25.69 39.83
CA PRO A 576 -33.90 26.55 39.29
C PRO A 576 -32.83 26.86 40.36
N PRO A 577 -31.56 26.98 39.96
CA PRO A 577 -30.48 27.37 40.86
C PRO A 577 -30.63 28.83 41.35
N PRO A 578 -30.07 29.17 42.52
CA PRO A 578 -30.16 30.51 43.10
C PRO A 578 -29.40 31.55 42.27
N PRO A 579 -29.81 32.83 42.33
CA PRO A 579 -29.27 33.88 41.48
C PRO A 579 -27.83 34.21 41.87
N LEU A 580 -26.92 34.10 40.90
CA LEU A 580 -25.56 34.61 41.01
C LEU A 580 -25.59 36.14 41.10
N THR A 581 -24.83 36.65 42.06
CA THR A 581 -24.65 38.06 42.37
C THR A 581 -24.14 38.85 41.16
N ALA A 582 -24.79 40.00 40.93
CA ALA A 582 -24.49 40.94 39.88
C ALA A 582 -23.07 41.52 40.01
N ARG A 583 -22.25 41.34 38.97
CA ARG A 583 -21.12 42.24 38.68
C ARG A 583 -21.59 43.28 37.66
N SER A 584 -21.25 44.53 37.94
CA SER A 584 -21.60 45.72 37.16
C SER A 584 -21.17 45.62 35.69
N PRO A 585 -21.97 46.15 34.75
CA PRO A 585 -21.64 46.13 33.32
C PRO A 585 -20.55 47.16 32.99
N PRO A 586 -19.61 46.85 32.08
CA PRO A 586 -18.70 47.84 31.52
C PRO A 586 -19.44 48.78 30.54
N THR A 587 -19.02 50.04 30.57
CA THR A 587 -19.47 51.15 29.75
C THR A 587 -19.44 50.83 28.24
N PRO A 588 -20.46 51.18 27.45
CA PRO A 588 -20.52 50.85 26.03
C PRO A 588 -19.54 51.71 25.22
N THR A 589 -18.66 51.06 24.48
CA THR A 589 -17.86 51.68 23.41
C THR A 589 -18.74 52.02 22.20
N PRO A 590 -18.47 53.13 21.47
CA PRO A 590 -19.28 53.55 20.35
C PRO A 590 -19.28 52.51 19.23
N ARG A 591 -20.47 52.21 18.70
CA ARG A 591 -20.68 51.29 17.60
C ARG A 591 -20.04 51.85 16.31
N PRO A 592 -19.22 51.09 15.58
CA PRO A 592 -18.76 51.50 14.26
C PRO A 592 -19.97 51.66 13.33
N PRO A 593 -19.95 52.63 12.39
CA PRO A 593 -21.00 52.77 11.39
C PRO A 593 -21.09 51.51 10.53
N PRO A 594 -22.30 51.13 10.08
CA PRO A 594 -22.49 49.96 9.25
C PRO A 594 -21.70 50.09 7.93
N PRO A 595 -21.06 49.01 7.46
CA PRO A 595 -20.35 49.03 6.19
C PRO A 595 -21.33 49.31 5.05
N SER A 596 -20.89 50.16 4.12
CA SER A 596 -21.64 50.47 2.90
C SER A 596 -21.97 49.19 2.11
N PRO A 597 -23.17 49.11 1.50
CA PRO A 597 -23.53 47.95 0.69
C PRO A 597 -22.52 47.78 -0.46
N PRO A 598 -22.11 46.53 -0.75
CA PRO A 598 -21.19 46.26 -1.85
C PRO A 598 -21.81 46.74 -3.17
N PRO A 599 -21.01 47.30 -4.09
CA PRO A 599 -21.49 47.68 -5.41
C PRO A 599 -22.09 46.46 -6.13
N PRO A 600 -23.13 46.66 -6.95
CA PRO A 600 -23.72 45.59 -7.72
C PRO A 600 -22.66 44.94 -8.61
N PRO A 601 -22.67 43.60 -8.75
CA PRO A 601 -21.71 42.91 -9.59
C PRO A 601 -21.81 43.42 -11.03
N PRO A 602 -20.68 43.59 -11.73
CA PRO A 602 -20.69 43.95 -13.13
C PRO A 602 -21.49 42.91 -13.94
N PRO A 603 -22.21 43.34 -15.00
CA PRO A 603 -22.97 42.44 -15.84
C PRO A 603 -22.06 41.34 -16.38
N SER A 604 -22.53 40.09 -16.31
CA SER A 604 -21.81 38.94 -16.80
C SER A 604 -21.44 39.14 -18.27
N PRO A 605 -20.18 38.88 -18.67
CA PRO A 605 -19.80 38.95 -20.07
C PRO A 605 -20.68 37.98 -20.89
N PRO A 606 -21.04 38.35 -22.13
CA PRO A 606 -21.80 37.47 -23.01
C PRO A 606 -21.06 36.14 -23.17
N PRO A 607 -21.78 35.01 -23.24
CA PRO A 607 -21.18 33.71 -23.44
C PRO A 607 -20.30 33.73 -24.70
N PRO A 608 -19.10 33.12 -24.65
CA PRO A 608 -18.24 33.04 -25.83
C PRO A 608 -18.99 32.34 -26.97
N PRO A 609 -18.75 32.75 -28.24
CA PRO A 609 -19.33 32.06 -29.37
C PRO A 609 -18.97 30.57 -29.32
N PRO A 610 -19.89 29.67 -29.72
CA PRO A 610 -19.62 28.25 -29.74
C PRO A 610 -18.35 27.97 -30.57
N PRO A 611 -17.45 27.10 -30.10
CA PRO A 611 -16.23 26.78 -30.83
C PRO A 611 -16.58 26.28 -32.22
N SER A 612 -15.86 26.79 -33.23
CA SER A 612 -15.96 26.30 -34.60
C SER A 612 -15.80 24.78 -34.62
N PRO A 613 -16.61 24.04 -35.39
CA PRO A 613 -16.47 22.61 -35.49
C PRO A 613 -15.04 22.26 -35.93
N PRO A 614 -14.40 21.26 -35.31
CA PRO A 614 -13.06 20.84 -35.69
C PRO A 614 -13.05 20.47 -37.18
N PRO A 615 -11.93 20.75 -37.90
CA PRO A 615 -11.75 20.28 -39.27
C PRO A 615 -12.02 18.77 -39.32
N PRO A 616 -12.68 18.25 -40.38
CA PRO A 616 -12.87 16.83 -40.54
C PRO A 616 -11.52 16.12 -40.44
N THR A 617 -11.41 15.19 -39.50
CA THR A 617 -10.24 14.32 -39.36
C THR A 617 -9.99 13.63 -40.70
N PRO A 618 -8.74 13.64 -41.22
CA PRO A 618 -8.37 12.86 -42.38
C PRO A 618 -8.81 11.40 -42.20
N PRO A 619 -9.32 10.74 -43.25
CA PRO A 619 -9.70 9.34 -43.15
C PRO A 619 -8.49 8.52 -42.70
N SER A 620 -8.69 7.69 -41.67
CA SER A 620 -7.67 6.77 -41.18
C SER A 620 -7.16 5.92 -42.35
N PRO A 621 -5.83 5.74 -42.50
CA PRO A 621 -5.30 4.83 -43.49
C PRO A 621 -5.86 3.42 -43.26
N PRO A 622 -6.13 2.65 -44.32
CA PRO A 622 -6.60 1.28 -44.19
C PRO A 622 -5.62 0.47 -43.32
N PRO A 623 -6.13 -0.43 -42.46
CA PRO A 623 -5.28 -1.28 -41.64
C PRO A 623 -4.30 -2.06 -42.53
N PRO A 624 -3.02 -2.17 -42.15
CA PRO A 624 -2.05 -2.93 -42.91
C PRO A 624 -2.53 -4.38 -43.02
N THR A 625 -2.51 -4.91 -44.24
CA THR A 625 -2.75 -6.32 -44.50
C THR A 625 -1.85 -7.17 -43.60
N PRO A 626 -2.38 -8.21 -42.93
CA PRO A 626 -1.58 -9.12 -42.13
C PRO A 626 -0.42 -9.70 -42.95
N PRO A 627 0.81 -9.73 -42.42
CA PRO A 627 1.91 -10.38 -43.12
C PRO A 627 1.58 -11.86 -43.32
N SER A 628 1.84 -12.35 -44.53
CA SER A 628 1.72 -13.77 -44.86
C SER A 628 2.50 -14.63 -43.85
N PRO A 629 1.93 -15.74 -43.36
CA PRO A 629 2.65 -16.62 -42.45
C PRO A 629 3.96 -17.11 -43.10
N PRO A 630 5.06 -17.16 -42.33
CA PRO A 630 6.33 -17.66 -42.85
C PRO A 630 6.18 -19.12 -43.29
N PRO A 631 6.88 -19.55 -44.35
CA PRO A 631 6.87 -20.94 -44.77
C PRO A 631 7.34 -21.85 -43.64
N PRO A 632 6.78 -23.06 -43.52
CA PRO A 632 7.19 -24.00 -42.48
C PRO A 632 8.68 -24.32 -42.60
N PRO A 633 9.43 -24.41 -41.48
CA PRO A 633 10.84 -24.74 -41.50
C PRO A 633 11.06 -26.12 -42.09
N SER A 634 12.05 -26.23 -42.98
CA SER A 634 12.49 -27.51 -43.54
C SER A 634 12.90 -28.47 -42.41
N PRO A 635 12.55 -29.76 -42.51
CA PRO A 635 12.87 -30.74 -41.47
C PRO A 635 14.39 -30.87 -41.30
N SER A 636 14.86 -30.72 -40.07
CA SER A 636 16.25 -30.94 -39.70
C SER A 636 16.66 -32.40 -39.96
N PRO A 637 17.88 -32.65 -40.45
CA PRO A 637 18.39 -34.01 -40.62
C PRO A 637 18.49 -34.72 -39.26
N PRO A 638 18.27 -36.05 -39.23
CA PRO A 638 18.33 -36.82 -38.00
C PRO A 638 19.75 -36.82 -37.40
N PRO A 639 19.87 -36.76 -36.06
CA PRO A 639 21.17 -36.77 -35.40
C PRO A 639 21.90 -38.12 -35.62
N PRO A 640 23.23 -38.11 -35.68
CA PRO A 640 24.03 -39.32 -35.82
C PRO A 640 23.90 -40.23 -34.60
N PRO A 641 24.02 -41.56 -34.77
CA PRO A 641 23.84 -42.54 -33.71
C PRO A 641 24.93 -42.42 -32.63
N THR A 642 24.49 -42.42 -31.38
CA THR A 642 25.32 -42.40 -30.18
C THR A 642 26.15 -43.69 -30.06
N PRO A 643 27.46 -43.63 -29.77
CA PRO A 643 28.28 -44.83 -29.60
C PRO A 643 27.90 -45.58 -28.32
N SER A 644 27.89 -46.92 -28.43
CA SER A 644 27.52 -47.86 -27.35
C SER A 644 28.40 -47.70 -26.09
N PRO A 645 27.79 -47.79 -24.89
CA PRO A 645 28.53 -47.65 -23.64
C PRO A 645 29.43 -48.87 -23.36
N ARG A 646 30.66 -48.56 -22.91
CA ARG A 646 31.68 -49.54 -22.51
C ARG A 646 31.31 -50.16 -21.14
N PRO A 647 31.57 -51.46 -20.90
CA PRO A 647 31.25 -52.10 -19.63
C PRO A 647 32.10 -51.54 -18.48
N PRO A 648 31.55 -51.40 -17.26
CA PRO A 648 32.27 -50.89 -16.11
C PRO A 648 33.26 -51.92 -15.54
N THR A 649 34.44 -51.45 -15.16
CA THR A 649 35.49 -52.21 -14.47
C THR A 649 35.19 -52.25 -12.96
N PRO A 650 35.38 -53.38 -12.25
CA PRO A 650 35.11 -53.48 -10.82
C PRO A 650 36.17 -52.71 -10.02
N SER A 651 35.74 -51.80 -9.15
CA SER A 651 36.61 -51.12 -8.17
C SER A 651 36.41 -51.70 -6.78
N THR A 652 37.53 -51.90 -6.09
CA THR A 652 37.69 -52.42 -4.73
C THR A 652 37.11 -51.49 -3.65
N PRO A 653 36.68 -52.02 -2.48
CA PRO A 653 36.02 -51.22 -1.46
C PRO A 653 37.03 -50.40 -0.64
N ARG A 654 36.80 -49.08 -0.51
CA ARG A 654 37.48 -48.20 0.45
C ARG A 654 36.59 -47.96 1.67
N SER A 655 37.23 -47.96 2.83
CA SER A 655 36.67 -47.71 4.16
C SER A 655 36.02 -46.32 4.32
N PRO A 656 35.01 -46.17 5.21
CA PRO A 656 34.27 -44.92 5.38
C PRO A 656 35.09 -43.84 6.11
N PRO A 657 34.99 -42.56 5.70
CA PRO A 657 35.61 -41.46 6.42
C PRO A 657 34.72 -40.95 7.57
N SER A 658 35.37 -40.52 8.65
CA SER A 658 34.76 -39.91 9.85
C SER A 658 33.99 -38.62 9.55
N PRO A 659 32.97 -38.29 10.38
CA PRO A 659 32.10 -37.15 10.14
C PRO A 659 32.80 -35.81 10.39
N ARG A 660 32.68 -34.91 9.41
CA ARG A 660 33.15 -33.52 9.47
C ARG A 660 32.10 -32.67 10.19
N PRO A 661 32.49 -31.76 11.12
CA PRO A 661 31.55 -30.85 11.76
C PRO A 661 31.02 -29.79 10.76
N PRO A 662 29.80 -29.26 10.98
CA PRO A 662 29.15 -28.32 10.06
C PRO A 662 29.86 -26.96 10.03
N PRO A 663 29.84 -26.23 8.90
CA PRO A 663 30.43 -24.91 8.81
C PRO A 663 29.57 -23.89 9.56
N LEU A 664 30.25 -23.00 10.30
CA LEU A 664 29.68 -21.80 10.91
C LEU A 664 29.11 -20.91 9.80
N ALA A 665 27.89 -20.40 10.03
CA ALA A 665 27.22 -19.45 9.14
C ALA A 665 28.04 -18.15 9.03
N GLU A 666 28.51 -17.89 7.82
CA GLU A 666 29.23 -16.68 7.42
C GLU A 666 28.21 -15.56 7.18
N TYR A 667 27.82 -14.85 8.24
CA TYR A 667 27.14 -13.54 8.15
C TYR A 667 28.23 -12.46 8.13
N ASN A 668 28.84 -12.22 6.97
CA ASN A 668 29.71 -11.07 6.72
C ASN A 668 29.75 -10.82 5.21
N GLU A 669 28.68 -10.23 4.66
CA GLU A 669 28.87 -9.45 3.43
C GLU A 669 29.29 -8.03 3.85
N PRO A 670 30.54 -7.60 3.56
CA PRO A 670 30.95 -6.23 3.81
C PRO A 670 30.19 -5.33 2.81
N MET A 671 29.31 -4.46 3.33
CA MET A 671 28.78 -3.38 2.51
C MET A 671 29.93 -2.43 2.16
N CYS A 672 30.29 -2.29 0.89
CA CYS A 672 31.25 -1.26 0.48
C CYS A 672 30.55 0.12 0.49
N GLY A 673 30.48 0.77 1.64
CA GLY A 673 30.05 2.17 1.80
C GLY A 673 31.12 2.98 2.50
N ASP A 674 31.13 4.31 2.33
CA ASP A 674 32.04 5.17 3.08
C ASP A 674 31.46 5.53 4.47
N ALA A 675 32.31 6.05 5.36
CA ALA A 675 31.91 6.40 6.73
C ALA A 675 30.82 7.50 6.78
N LEU A 676 30.72 8.33 5.74
CA LEU A 676 29.74 9.42 5.64
C LEU A 676 28.36 8.89 5.26
N GLU A 677 28.28 7.89 4.39
CA GLU A 677 27.06 7.17 4.00
C GLU A 677 26.44 6.45 5.21
N LEU A 678 27.27 5.80 6.04
CA LEU A 678 26.83 5.19 7.30
C LEU A 678 26.26 6.21 8.29
N LEU A 679 26.86 7.41 8.39
CA LEU A 679 26.33 8.49 9.23
C LEU A 679 25.03 9.08 8.69
N ASN A 680 24.89 9.22 7.37
CA ASN A 680 23.64 9.67 6.74
C ASN A 680 22.52 8.66 6.97
N GLN A 681 22.82 7.36 6.87
CA GLN A 681 21.88 6.29 7.22
C GLN A 681 21.48 6.37 8.70
N PHE A 682 22.45 6.60 9.59
CA PHE A 682 22.20 6.70 11.01
C PHE A 682 21.31 7.89 11.39
N GLU A 683 21.54 9.04 10.78
CA GLU A 683 20.73 10.25 10.96
C GLU A 683 19.30 10.03 10.51
N TYR A 684 19.11 9.35 9.37
CA TYR A 684 17.80 8.95 8.89
C TYR A 684 17.10 7.97 9.85
N GLU A 685 17.79 6.90 10.27
CA GLU A 685 17.24 5.91 11.21
C GLU A 685 16.89 6.57 12.56
N ASN A 686 17.69 7.52 13.05
CA ASN A 686 17.38 8.30 14.23
C ASN A 686 16.11 9.16 14.06
N ASP A 687 15.94 9.84 12.93
CA ASP A 687 14.79 10.72 12.72
C ASP A 687 13.49 9.95 12.41
N VAL A 688 13.58 8.73 11.87
CA VAL A 688 12.42 7.95 11.40
C VAL A 688 12.05 6.79 12.32
N VAL A 689 13.03 6.08 12.90
CA VAL A 689 12.79 4.86 13.72
C VAL A 689 12.66 5.20 15.20
N SER A 690 13.43 6.18 15.70
CA SER A 690 13.39 6.59 17.12
C SER A 690 12.02 7.08 17.63
N PRO A 691 11.13 7.70 16.83
CA PRO A 691 9.81 8.12 17.30
C PRO A 691 8.82 6.94 17.44
N THR A 692 9.03 5.85 16.72
CA THR A 692 8.10 4.70 16.65
C THR A 692 8.46 3.55 17.59
N ASP A 693 9.71 3.52 18.07
CA ASP A 693 10.19 2.54 19.06
C ASP A 693 10.61 3.31 20.33
N PRO A 694 9.76 3.41 21.37
CA PRO A 694 10.15 4.11 22.59
C PRO A 694 11.33 3.36 23.20
N TRP A 695 12.49 4.03 23.31
CA TRP A 695 13.78 3.53 23.82
C TRP A 695 13.65 2.74 25.12
N GLY A 696 13.25 1.48 25.02
CA GLY A 696 13.02 0.58 26.14
C GLY A 696 14.11 -0.47 26.19
N SER A 697 15.33 -0.08 26.59
CA SER A 697 16.48 -0.99 26.87
C SER A 697 16.97 -1.86 25.69
N PRO A 698 18.27 -2.16 25.65
CA PRO A 698 19.14 -1.71 24.55
C PRO A 698 18.49 -1.87 23.17
N SER A 699 18.47 -0.80 22.37
CA SER A 699 17.91 -0.90 21.04
C SER A 699 18.81 -1.78 20.16
N LYS A 700 18.30 -2.95 19.77
CA LYS A 700 19.04 -3.94 18.99
C LYS A 700 19.56 -3.36 17.68
N TRP A 701 18.78 -2.46 17.07
CA TRP A 701 19.15 -1.77 15.84
C TRP A 701 20.42 -0.91 16.01
N MET A 702 20.57 -0.22 17.16
CA MET A 702 21.72 0.63 17.47
C MET A 702 22.97 -0.22 17.70
N GLN A 703 22.84 -1.36 18.40
CA GLN A 703 23.96 -2.30 18.56
C GLN A 703 24.41 -2.85 17.20
N ASP A 704 23.47 -3.29 16.36
CA ASP A 704 23.77 -3.81 15.03
C ASP A 704 24.42 -2.74 14.15
N TRP A 705 23.96 -1.48 14.24
CA TRP A 705 24.57 -0.36 13.52
C TRP A 705 25.99 -0.08 14.01
N ILE A 706 26.22 0.04 15.32
CA ILE A 706 27.55 0.32 15.91
C ILE A 706 28.54 -0.79 15.55
N CYS A 707 28.13 -2.05 15.63
CA CYS A 707 28.96 -3.19 15.24
C CYS A 707 29.43 -3.10 13.80
N ARG A 708 28.56 -2.70 12.86
CA ARG A 708 28.95 -2.47 11.47
C ARG A 708 29.83 -1.24 11.32
N ALA A 709 29.46 -0.14 11.98
CA ALA A 709 30.16 1.14 11.91
C ALA A 709 31.63 1.02 12.33
N ARG A 710 31.96 0.20 13.33
CA ARG A 710 33.36 -0.02 13.77
C ARG A 710 34.34 -0.39 12.65
N ALA A 711 33.90 -1.01 11.56
CA ALA A 711 34.75 -1.34 10.43
C ALA A 711 35.18 -0.13 9.57
N TYR A 712 34.48 1.01 9.69
CA TYR A 712 34.66 2.20 8.85
C TYR A 712 35.26 3.39 9.60
N PHE A 713 35.24 3.33 10.93
CA PHE A 713 35.68 4.38 11.83
C PHE A 713 37.01 3.96 12.46
N LEU A 714 38.10 4.31 11.79
CA LEU A 714 39.44 3.77 12.08
C LEU A 714 40.25 4.67 13.02
N SER A 715 39.91 5.97 13.14
CA SER A 715 40.67 6.85 14.01
C SER A 715 40.32 6.60 15.48
N PRO A 716 41.29 6.68 16.42
CA PRO A 716 41.04 6.45 17.83
C PRO A 716 39.91 7.31 18.42
N ALA A 717 39.74 8.54 17.90
CA ALA A 717 38.64 9.43 18.27
C ALA A 717 37.28 8.88 17.81
N GLN A 718 37.18 8.43 16.55
CA GLN A 718 35.94 7.86 16.02
C GLN A 718 35.56 6.56 16.74
N VAL A 719 36.52 5.68 17.03
CA VAL A 719 36.29 4.44 17.82
C VAL A 719 35.82 4.80 19.23
N SER A 720 36.43 5.80 19.87
CA SER A 720 36.02 6.27 21.20
C SER A 720 34.60 6.83 21.23
N TYR A 721 34.17 7.54 20.18
CA TYR A 721 32.80 8.01 20.05
C TYR A 721 31.81 6.85 19.84
N LEU A 722 32.16 5.84 19.05
CA LEU A 722 31.35 4.62 18.90
C LEU A 722 31.24 3.83 20.20
N ASP A 723 32.34 3.69 20.95
CA ASP A 723 32.36 3.04 22.27
C ASP A 723 31.46 3.79 23.26
N THR A 724 31.49 5.13 23.21
CA THR A 724 30.60 5.98 24.03
C THR A 724 29.14 5.76 23.66
N LEU A 725 28.82 5.74 22.36
CA LEU A 725 27.45 5.49 21.88
C LEU A 725 26.96 4.08 22.27
N PHE A 726 27.83 3.08 22.17
CA PHE A 726 27.54 1.69 22.56
C PHE A 726 27.26 1.58 24.06
N TYR A 727 28.16 2.14 24.88
CA TYR A 727 28.01 2.19 26.32
C TYR A 727 26.71 2.87 26.73
N MET A 728 26.36 3.98 26.08
CA MET A 728 25.13 4.72 26.37
C MET A 728 23.88 3.92 25.97
N ASN A 729 23.90 3.18 24.86
CA ASN A 729 22.80 2.31 24.45
C ASN A 729 22.63 1.11 25.40
N GLU A 730 23.71 0.52 25.92
CA GLU A 730 23.66 -0.59 26.88
C GLU A 730 23.24 -0.17 28.30
N ASN A 731 23.60 1.05 28.72
CA ASN A 731 23.39 1.53 30.08
C ASN A 731 22.25 2.57 30.17
N TYR A 732 21.34 2.58 29.20
CA TYR A 732 20.20 3.50 29.18
C TYR A 732 19.35 3.36 30.46
N SER A 733 19.20 4.47 31.19
CA SER A 733 18.35 4.57 32.37
C SER A 733 17.22 5.58 32.11
N PRO A 734 15.94 5.19 32.26
CA PRO A 734 14.79 6.05 32.02
C PRO A 734 14.65 7.24 33.01
N ILE A 735 15.61 7.43 33.92
CA ILE A 735 15.61 8.47 34.98
C ILE A 735 16.75 9.49 34.79
N HIS A 736 17.55 9.37 33.72
CA HIS A 736 18.66 10.30 33.44
C HIS A 736 18.14 11.55 32.66
N PRO A 737 18.76 12.74 32.81
CA PRO A 737 18.24 14.05 32.35
C PRO A 737 18.32 14.27 30.82
N TRP A 738 18.25 13.20 30.03
CA TRP A 738 18.22 13.26 28.59
C TRP A 738 16.77 13.25 28.11
N ASP A 739 16.06 14.36 28.25
CA ASP A 739 14.66 14.51 27.83
C ASP A 739 14.47 14.41 26.28
N SER A 740 15.53 14.14 25.51
CA SER A 740 15.46 13.91 24.06
C SER A 740 16.67 13.12 23.52
N PRO A 741 16.58 11.78 23.39
CA PRO A 741 17.61 10.94 22.76
C PRO A 741 18.02 11.41 21.35
N SER A 742 17.08 12.00 20.61
CA SER A 742 17.33 12.53 19.26
C SER A 742 18.26 13.75 19.26
N LEU A 743 18.27 14.59 20.31
CA LEU A 743 19.19 15.72 20.44
C LEU A 743 20.62 15.25 20.68
N TYR A 744 20.80 14.25 21.55
CA TYR A 744 22.11 13.65 21.81
C TYR A 744 22.67 12.96 20.55
N LEU A 745 21.85 12.20 19.83
CA LEU A 745 22.28 11.53 18.60
C LEU A 745 22.65 12.53 17.51
N ARG A 746 21.93 13.66 17.39
CA ARG A 746 22.32 14.75 16.49
C ARG A 746 23.66 15.39 16.88
N GLN A 747 23.91 15.60 18.18
CA GLN A 747 25.21 16.09 18.65
C GLN A 747 26.32 15.08 18.38
N TRP A 748 26.06 13.78 18.59
CA TRP A 748 27.00 12.70 18.29
C TRP A 748 27.33 12.61 16.80
N ILE A 749 26.32 12.67 15.93
CA ILE A 749 26.51 12.71 14.46
C ILE A 749 27.35 13.92 14.07
N ALA A 750 27.08 15.10 14.64
CA ALA A 750 27.86 16.30 14.37
C ALA A 750 29.34 16.14 14.77
N MET A 751 29.61 15.54 15.93
CA MET A 751 30.99 15.23 16.37
C MET A 751 31.69 14.23 15.43
N MET A 752 31.00 13.18 15.01
CA MET A 752 31.55 12.19 14.07
C MET A 752 31.80 12.75 12.67
N ARG A 753 30.96 13.67 12.19
CA ARG A 753 31.22 14.40 10.93
C ARG A 753 32.44 15.30 11.05
N ALA A 754 32.62 15.96 12.20
CA ALA A 754 33.77 16.83 12.44
C ALA A 754 35.10 16.05 12.45
N THR A 755 35.12 14.82 12.96
CA THR A 755 36.33 13.98 12.92
C THR A 755 36.66 13.49 11.52
N LEU A 756 35.64 13.09 10.73
CA LEU A 756 35.85 12.73 9.32
C LEU A 756 36.44 13.89 8.50
N GLN A 757 36.02 15.13 8.77
CA GLN A 757 36.55 16.32 8.10
C GLN A 757 37.98 16.69 8.51
N GLN A 758 38.46 16.22 9.67
CA GLN A 758 39.83 16.45 10.14
C GLN A 758 40.82 15.42 9.58
N ASP A 759 40.38 14.20 9.32
CA ASP A 759 41.22 13.11 8.80
C ASP A 759 41.47 13.22 7.27
N ASP A 760 40.72 14.07 6.56
CA ASP A 760 40.88 14.38 5.12
C ASP A 760 41.91 15.51 4.83
N TYR A 761 42.56 16.06 5.86
CA TYR A 761 43.67 17.03 5.77
C TYR A 761 44.99 16.42 6.24
#